data_AF-A0AAD9XUK3-F1
#
_entry.id   AF-A0AAD9XUK3-F1
#
_cell.length_a   1.000
_cell.length_b   1.000
_cell.length_c   1.000
_cell.angle_alpha   90.00
_cell.angle_beta   90.00
_cell.angle_gamma   90.00
#
_symmetry.space_group_name_H-M   'P 1'
#
loop_
_entity.id
_entity.type
_entity.pdbx_description
1 polymer ?
#
loop_
_entity_poly.entity_id
_entity_poly.type
_entity_poly.pdbx_seq_one_letter_code
_entity_poly.pdbx_strand_id
1 'polypeptide(L)'
;MDYLGNGDHDNELLDAQAHVWNHIFNFINSGSLKCAIQLGIPDVIHKHSKPMTLPQLVSALPIHPSKSRCVYRLMRILIHSGFFSLEKVPENDDQEQEGYVLTNASKILLKDCPVSVTPFLLAMLDPILLKPWDYFSTWFGNDDSTPFETAHGMTFWEHAGHEPKLNHFFNEAMASDSRFATSVVIHKCKDVFEGLETLVDVGGGTGTLSKAIAKAFPHLECIDFDLLHVVADLKDDGNFKYVGGDMFEAIPPADAILLKCILHDWNDEECVKILKKCKEAITSNSGKIGKVIIIDMMMENKKGNEESIETQLFFDMLMMVLVSGKERDQKEWAKLFHEAGFTDYKITPIFDRVGKENFATVCMISWALWENRNTTVNGGKPKDPNILASWVGNLLTEFQVSQRNHKKKKKMDLVNEDSGSSCELLEAQAQVYNCTFNFLNSMALKCAVQLGIPDLIHNHGQSMTLSKLVTALNIIPNKADSLRRLMRILAHSGFFALQQITSENYEQKEEYFLTPASKLLLKDKPLKAAPFMNLILDPILSDPFHLMSTWFQNDDPTLFETANRKTFWDCVAQQPKLNTLFYDAMNTDSEVISNVVIKDCKEVFMGLKSLVDVGGGTGAVAKAIAAAFPDIKCTVFDLPHVVDKLQGTTTTDILEFLGGDMFEAIPSADAVLLKWIIHDWGDEESVKILKRCKEAIPSREKGGKVIIIDMVIEENKKEDDKETMEKQLCFDIMMMGLFNTGKERSVEEWKKLFLEAGFSHFNINPVLGLRQKRGKVIITDMVIEENKKKDDKETMERQLCFDMMMMGLFNTGKELSVEEWKKLFLVAGYSHFNINPVLDSGRSCELLQAQAQVYNHTFNFINSMALKCAVELGIPDLIHNHCQPMTLSKLVTALNILPNKADSLRRLMRILVHSGFFARQKTSENEQEEEGYVLTPASKLLFVKGGHVHDDDQTLTASPFVMFILDPMLYTPFHLMSTWFQNDDPTMFETANGKSIWDCAAQQPKLKNILYDCMTTDSELISSVVIKDCKEVFKGLKSLVDVGGGMGAMARAIASAFPHIKCTVFDLPHVVDNLQGTDNLEFLGGDMFEAIPSADAVLLKWIIHDWGDEKSVKILKQCKEAIPSREEGGKVIIIDMQLKKTRKKRIKRQWRHSYALTC
;
A
#
# COMPACT_ATOMS: atom_id res chain seq x y z
N MET A 1 -32.56 -24.78 7.08
CA MET A 1 -32.23 -23.37 7.43
C MET A 1 -30.90 -23.46 8.17
N ASP A 2 -29.77 -23.51 7.46
CA ASP A 2 -28.50 -23.98 8.04
C ASP A 2 -27.29 -23.15 7.59
N TYR A 3 -27.49 -21.84 7.38
CA TYR A 3 -26.44 -20.89 6.99
C TYR A 3 -25.91 -20.02 8.16
N LEU A 4 -26.50 -20.12 9.36
CA LEU A 4 -26.31 -19.17 10.47
C LEU A 4 -25.34 -19.69 11.56
N GLY A 5 -24.21 -20.27 11.15
CA GLY A 5 -23.37 -21.08 12.05
C GLY A 5 -22.11 -20.44 12.65
N ASN A 6 -21.39 -19.56 11.93
CA ASN A 6 -20.05 -19.09 12.33
C ASN A 6 -19.85 -17.58 12.10
N GLY A 7 -19.32 -16.88 13.10
CA GLY A 7 -19.08 -15.42 13.08
C GLY A 7 -17.94 -14.92 12.16
N ASP A 8 -17.15 -15.82 11.58
CA ASP A 8 -16.16 -15.43 10.55
C ASP A 8 -16.84 -14.96 9.25
N HIS A 9 -18.04 -15.48 8.95
CA HIS A 9 -18.73 -15.27 7.67
C HIS A 9 -19.38 -13.88 7.56
N ASP A 10 -19.87 -13.32 8.67
CA ASP A 10 -20.46 -11.99 8.70
C ASP A 10 -19.40 -10.91 8.48
N ASN A 11 -18.20 -11.08 9.05
CA ASN A 11 -17.08 -10.18 8.82
C ASN A 11 -16.62 -10.20 7.35
N GLU A 12 -16.58 -11.38 6.71
CA GLU A 12 -16.28 -11.54 5.28
C GLU A 12 -17.32 -10.85 4.37
N LEU A 13 -18.62 -11.00 4.68
CA LEU A 13 -19.72 -10.31 4.00
C LEU A 13 -19.58 -8.77 4.10
N LEU A 14 -19.22 -8.29 5.28
CA LEU A 14 -19.13 -6.88 5.59
C LEU A 14 -17.93 -6.18 4.92
N ASP A 15 -16.80 -6.86 4.76
CA ASP A 15 -15.69 -6.34 3.94
C ASP A 15 -16.02 -6.41 2.44
N ALA A 16 -16.73 -7.45 2.01
CA ALA A 16 -17.22 -7.55 0.63
C ALA A 16 -18.16 -6.40 0.27
N GLN A 17 -19.11 -6.04 1.15
CA GLN A 17 -19.99 -4.88 0.94
C GLN A 17 -19.17 -3.59 0.95
N ALA A 18 -18.20 -3.51 1.85
CA ALA A 18 -17.35 -2.33 1.96
C ALA A 18 -16.57 -2.05 0.67
N HIS A 19 -16.04 -3.09 0.04
CA HIS A 19 -15.24 -3.03 -1.17
C HIS A 19 -16.08 -2.80 -2.44
N VAL A 20 -17.32 -3.33 -2.51
CA VAL A 20 -18.32 -2.91 -3.52
C VAL A 20 -18.56 -1.40 -3.43
N TRP A 21 -18.72 -0.86 -2.22
CA TRP A 21 -18.99 0.58 -2.02
C TRP A 21 -17.85 1.48 -2.49
N ASN A 22 -16.59 1.07 -2.31
CA ASN A 22 -15.44 1.85 -2.81
C ASN A 22 -15.56 2.02 -4.33
N HIS A 23 -15.74 0.92 -5.06
CA HIS A 23 -15.81 0.93 -6.52
C HIS A 23 -17.01 1.70 -7.10
N ILE A 24 -18.18 1.70 -6.46
CA ILE A 24 -19.34 2.49 -6.94
C ILE A 24 -19.22 3.99 -6.66
N PHE A 25 -18.35 4.41 -5.72
CA PHE A 25 -18.18 5.84 -5.41
C PHE A 25 -16.95 6.47 -6.08
N ASN A 26 -16.07 5.70 -6.73
CA ASN A 26 -14.83 6.22 -7.32
C ASN A 26 -15.04 7.36 -8.34
N PHE A 27 -16.18 7.43 -9.05
CA PHE A 27 -16.48 8.57 -9.94
C PHE A 27 -16.53 9.93 -9.20
N ILE A 28 -16.80 9.93 -7.89
CA ILE A 28 -16.82 11.13 -7.04
C ILE A 28 -15.42 11.72 -6.86
N ASN A 29 -14.36 10.89 -6.86
CA ASN A 29 -12.97 11.36 -6.87
C ASN A 29 -12.66 12.17 -8.15
N SER A 30 -13.00 11.60 -9.31
CA SER A 30 -12.81 12.24 -10.62
C SER A 30 -13.62 13.56 -10.72
N GLY A 31 -14.87 13.56 -10.26
CA GLY A 31 -15.70 14.77 -10.17
C GLY A 31 -15.13 15.84 -9.21
N SER A 32 -14.56 15.42 -8.07
CA SER A 32 -13.94 16.32 -7.09
C SER A 32 -12.68 16.99 -7.63
N LEU A 33 -11.81 16.22 -8.30
CA LEU A 33 -10.59 16.77 -8.89
C LEU A 33 -10.91 17.74 -10.06
N LYS A 34 -11.86 17.36 -10.93
CA LYS A 34 -12.41 18.25 -11.98
C LYS A 34 -12.93 19.56 -11.39
N CYS A 35 -13.71 19.47 -10.31
CA CYS A 35 -14.27 20.64 -9.62
C CYS A 35 -13.17 21.59 -9.10
N ALA A 36 -12.15 21.05 -8.42
CA ALA A 36 -11.05 21.85 -7.87
C ALA A 36 -10.28 22.63 -8.94
N ILE A 37 -10.04 22.01 -10.09
CA ILE A 37 -9.37 22.62 -11.25
C ILE A 37 -10.24 23.71 -11.88
N GLN A 38 -11.54 23.45 -12.06
CA GLN A 38 -12.48 24.41 -12.64
C GLN A 38 -12.74 25.62 -11.73
N LEU A 39 -12.71 25.44 -10.40
CA LEU A 39 -12.76 26.53 -9.41
C LEU A 39 -11.41 27.25 -9.26
N GLY A 40 -10.30 26.70 -9.78
CA GLY A 40 -8.96 27.28 -9.69
C GLY A 40 -8.29 27.11 -8.32
N ILE A 41 -8.67 26.11 -7.53
CA ILE A 41 -8.10 25.86 -6.19
C ILE A 41 -6.56 25.75 -6.21
N PRO A 42 -5.91 25.01 -7.15
CA PRO A 42 -4.45 24.98 -7.23
C PRO A 42 -3.84 26.36 -7.47
N ASP A 43 -4.38 27.12 -8.44
CA ASP A 43 -3.85 28.45 -8.81
C ASP A 43 -3.98 29.45 -7.66
N VAL A 44 -5.08 29.39 -6.91
CA VAL A 44 -5.37 30.29 -5.78
C VAL A 44 -4.42 30.04 -4.61
N ILE A 45 -4.19 28.76 -4.25
CA ILE A 45 -3.23 28.41 -3.19
C ILE A 45 -1.79 28.76 -3.62
N HIS A 46 -1.41 28.48 -4.87
CA HIS A 46 -0.09 28.86 -5.41
C HIS A 46 0.17 30.37 -5.30
N LYS A 47 -0.81 31.19 -5.72
CA LYS A 47 -0.75 32.67 -5.70
C LYS A 47 -0.79 33.25 -4.28
N HIS A 48 -1.18 32.47 -3.27
CA HIS A 48 -1.06 32.87 -1.86
C HIS A 48 0.37 32.67 -1.32
N SER A 49 1.12 31.71 -1.87
CA SER A 49 2.55 31.44 -1.57
C SER A 49 2.88 31.19 -0.08
N LYS A 50 1.87 30.79 0.70
CA LYS A 50 1.89 30.37 2.12
C LYS A 50 0.80 29.30 2.32
N PRO A 51 0.81 28.52 3.42
CA PRO A 51 -0.34 27.71 3.82
C PRO A 51 -1.61 28.55 3.92
N MET A 52 -2.63 28.23 3.12
CA MET A 52 -3.83 29.06 2.96
C MET A 52 -4.99 28.52 3.79
N THR A 53 -5.43 29.29 4.80
CA THR A 53 -6.55 28.86 5.67
C THR A 53 -7.87 28.74 4.89
N LEU A 54 -8.81 27.95 5.40
CA LEU A 54 -10.14 27.80 4.80
C LEU A 54 -10.89 29.14 4.58
N PRO A 55 -10.92 30.10 5.53
CA PRO A 55 -11.54 31.40 5.28
C PRO A 55 -10.87 32.21 4.16
N GLN A 56 -9.54 32.14 4.04
CA GLN A 56 -8.80 32.79 2.95
C GLN A 56 -9.13 32.14 1.61
N LEU A 57 -9.10 30.81 1.53
CA LEU A 57 -9.43 30.06 0.32
C LEU A 57 -10.87 30.33 -0.13
N VAL A 58 -11.84 30.23 0.77
CA VAL A 58 -13.26 30.56 0.51
C VAL A 58 -13.43 32.00 -0.01
N SER A 59 -12.67 32.96 0.51
CA SER A 59 -12.74 34.36 0.11
C SER A 59 -12.06 34.66 -1.25
N ALA A 60 -11.23 33.75 -1.75
CA ALA A 60 -10.47 33.90 -2.99
C ALA A 60 -11.03 33.08 -4.17
N LEU A 61 -11.92 32.11 -3.91
CA LEU A 61 -12.54 31.28 -4.94
C LEU A 61 -13.78 31.94 -5.55
N PRO A 62 -14.06 31.72 -6.86
CA PRO A 62 -15.29 32.16 -7.51
C PRO A 62 -16.44 31.23 -7.13
N ILE A 63 -17.01 31.40 -5.94
CA ILE A 63 -18.11 30.58 -5.40
C ILE A 63 -19.24 31.42 -4.83
N HIS A 64 -20.46 30.87 -4.83
CA HIS A 64 -21.62 31.50 -4.23
C HIS A 64 -21.55 31.39 -2.68
N PRO A 65 -21.87 32.44 -1.90
CA PRO A 65 -21.67 32.43 -0.44
C PRO A 65 -22.40 31.33 0.34
N SER A 66 -23.51 30.78 -0.18
CA SER A 66 -24.18 29.63 0.45
C SER A 66 -23.36 28.33 0.40
N LYS A 67 -22.35 28.26 -0.49
CA LYS A 67 -21.48 27.10 -0.72
C LYS A 67 -20.16 27.15 0.06
N SER A 68 -19.88 28.22 0.82
CA SER A 68 -18.65 28.36 1.61
C SER A 68 -18.39 27.16 2.55
N ARG A 69 -19.44 26.59 3.15
CA ARG A 69 -19.36 25.39 4.01
C ARG A 69 -18.97 24.11 3.26
N CYS A 70 -19.22 24.07 1.95
CA CYS A 70 -18.98 22.90 1.10
C CYS A 70 -17.50 22.78 0.69
N VAL A 71 -16.76 23.89 0.65
CA VAL A 71 -15.32 23.91 0.30
C VAL A 71 -14.50 23.03 1.25
N TYR A 72 -14.81 23.04 2.55
CA TYR A 72 -14.14 22.16 3.53
C TYR A 72 -14.25 20.67 3.15
N ARG A 73 -15.45 20.23 2.76
CA ARG A 73 -15.72 18.83 2.39
C ARG A 73 -14.99 18.44 1.11
N LEU A 74 -15.01 19.32 0.10
CA LEU A 74 -14.23 19.17 -1.13
C LEU A 74 -12.71 19.10 -0.85
N MET A 75 -12.18 19.93 0.06
CA MET A 75 -10.77 19.88 0.42
C MET A 75 -10.42 18.60 1.20
N ARG A 76 -11.29 18.07 2.07
CA ARG A 76 -11.06 16.81 2.80
C ARG A 76 -10.79 15.63 1.85
N ILE A 77 -11.65 15.43 0.85
CA ILE A 77 -11.48 14.34 -0.12
C ILE A 77 -10.21 14.54 -0.96
N LEU A 78 -9.91 15.77 -1.40
CA LEU A 78 -8.72 16.06 -2.19
C LEU A 78 -7.39 15.97 -1.39
N ILE A 79 -7.43 16.20 -0.08
CA ILE A 79 -6.31 15.90 0.83
C ILE A 79 -6.13 14.39 0.99
N HIS A 80 -7.23 13.64 1.15
CA HIS A 80 -7.19 12.18 1.25
C HIS A 80 -6.64 11.50 -0.02
N SER A 81 -7.05 12.00 -1.20
CA SER A 81 -6.48 11.62 -2.50
C SER A 81 -5.08 12.22 -2.77
N GLY A 82 -4.50 12.95 -1.81
CA GLY A 82 -3.11 13.43 -1.83
C GLY A 82 -2.79 14.61 -2.74
N PHE A 83 -3.78 15.38 -3.21
CA PHE A 83 -3.57 16.59 -4.02
C PHE A 83 -3.19 17.81 -3.18
N PHE A 84 -3.58 17.84 -1.90
CA PHE A 84 -3.24 18.93 -0.98
C PHE A 84 -2.79 18.37 0.36
N SER A 85 -2.12 19.19 1.15
CA SER A 85 -1.75 18.86 2.53
C SER A 85 -2.07 20.03 3.46
N LEU A 86 -2.00 19.77 4.77
CA LEU A 86 -2.20 20.77 5.82
C LEU A 86 -0.85 21.10 6.46
N GLU A 87 -0.55 22.40 6.59
CA GLU A 87 0.61 22.91 7.31
C GLU A 87 0.18 23.97 8.34
N LYS A 88 0.94 24.10 9.43
CA LYS A 88 0.65 25.11 10.47
C LYS A 88 0.94 26.53 9.98
N VAL A 89 0.01 27.45 10.22
CA VAL A 89 0.13 28.86 9.81
C VAL A 89 1.08 29.62 10.78
N PRO A 90 2.17 30.27 10.31
CA PRO A 90 3.20 30.83 11.20
C PRO A 90 2.90 32.16 11.91
N GLU A 91 1.64 32.52 12.19
CA GLU A 91 1.25 33.84 12.73
C GLU A 91 0.59 33.77 14.12
N ASN A 92 0.52 34.90 14.84
CA ASN A 92 0.51 34.95 16.31
C ASN A 92 -0.85 34.71 17.01
N ASP A 93 -0.73 34.42 18.33
CA ASP A 93 -1.72 34.41 19.41
C ASP A 93 -2.72 33.21 19.47
N ASP A 94 -2.46 32.33 20.43
CA ASP A 94 -3.36 31.39 21.14
C ASP A 94 -4.27 30.41 20.36
N GLN A 95 -4.23 30.37 19.02
CA GLN A 95 -4.94 29.35 18.22
C GLN A 95 -4.05 28.78 17.11
N GLU A 96 -3.66 27.51 17.24
CA GLU A 96 -3.00 26.79 16.14
C GLU A 96 -4.00 26.60 14.98
N GLN A 97 -3.78 27.31 13.87
CA GLN A 97 -4.56 27.14 12.64
C GLN A 97 -3.74 26.44 11.57
N GLU A 98 -4.41 25.63 10.76
CA GLU A 98 -3.83 24.91 9.62
C GLU A 98 -4.27 25.57 8.30
N GLY A 99 -3.36 25.57 7.33
CA GLY A 99 -3.57 26.09 5.99
C GLY A 99 -3.25 25.04 4.93
N TYR A 100 -3.96 25.10 3.81
CA TYR A 100 -3.78 24.21 2.67
C TYR A 100 -2.52 24.55 1.88
N VAL A 101 -1.75 23.53 1.48
CA VAL A 101 -0.58 23.62 0.58
C VAL A 101 -0.67 22.62 -0.57
N LEU A 102 0.11 22.85 -1.63
CA LEU A 102 0.16 22.00 -2.83
C LEU A 102 1.15 20.84 -2.70
N THR A 103 0.71 19.61 -2.98
CA THR A 103 1.60 18.47 -3.23
C THR A 103 2.14 18.52 -4.66
N ASN A 104 3.07 17.62 -5.02
CA ASN A 104 3.59 17.55 -6.39
C ASN A 104 2.48 17.26 -7.42
N ALA A 105 1.45 16.49 -7.05
CA ALA A 105 0.29 16.21 -7.90
C ALA A 105 -0.58 17.44 -8.22
N SER A 106 -0.74 18.40 -7.30
CA SER A 106 -1.46 19.65 -7.62
C SER A 106 -0.60 20.75 -8.24
N LYS A 107 0.74 20.71 -8.07
CA LYS A 107 1.65 21.59 -8.82
C LYS A 107 1.56 21.37 -10.34
N ILE A 108 1.36 20.13 -10.79
CA ILE A 108 1.13 19.82 -12.22
C ILE A 108 -0.31 20.07 -12.69
N LEU A 109 -1.17 20.67 -11.85
CA LEU A 109 -2.51 21.15 -12.20
C LEU A 109 -2.62 22.68 -12.25
N LEU A 110 -1.50 23.39 -12.06
CA LEU A 110 -1.43 24.85 -12.20
C LEU A 110 -1.53 25.24 -13.67
N LYS A 111 -2.28 26.31 -14.00
CA LYS A 111 -2.46 26.77 -15.37
C LYS A 111 -1.15 27.25 -16.02
N ASP A 112 -0.29 27.86 -15.22
CA ASP A 112 0.99 28.44 -15.65
C ASP A 112 2.16 27.43 -15.62
N CYS A 113 1.91 26.15 -15.27
CA CYS A 113 2.94 25.11 -15.23
C CYS A 113 3.28 24.59 -16.65
N PRO A 114 4.57 24.57 -17.08
CA PRO A 114 4.95 24.13 -18.43
C PRO A 114 4.54 22.70 -18.77
N VAL A 115 4.44 21.82 -17.76
CA VAL A 115 4.04 20.41 -17.87
C VAL A 115 2.66 20.16 -17.25
N SER A 116 1.80 21.18 -17.24
CA SER A 116 0.43 21.07 -16.69
C SER A 116 -0.40 20.02 -17.43
N VAL A 117 -0.93 19.03 -16.70
CA VAL A 117 -1.78 17.94 -17.23
C VAL A 117 -3.28 18.23 -17.13
N THR A 118 -3.65 19.42 -16.65
CA THR A 118 -5.05 19.89 -16.56
C THR A 118 -5.85 19.77 -17.87
N PRO A 119 -5.31 20.09 -19.07
CA PRO A 119 -6.07 19.94 -20.32
C PRO A 119 -6.48 18.48 -20.59
N PHE A 120 -5.57 17.53 -20.37
CA PHE A 120 -5.86 16.09 -20.50
C PHE A 120 -6.96 15.62 -19.55
N LEU A 121 -6.87 15.98 -18.26
CA LEU A 121 -7.89 15.64 -17.28
C LEU A 121 -9.28 16.21 -17.65
N LEU A 122 -9.34 17.48 -18.06
CA LEU A 122 -10.60 18.12 -18.41
C LEU A 122 -11.21 17.54 -19.70
N ALA A 123 -10.38 17.08 -20.64
CA ALA A 123 -10.82 16.34 -21.83
C ALA A 123 -11.43 14.97 -21.47
N MET A 124 -10.71 14.16 -20.69
CA MET A 124 -11.17 12.81 -20.27
C MET A 124 -12.46 12.84 -19.45
N LEU A 125 -12.74 13.96 -18.78
CA LEU A 125 -13.95 14.19 -17.99
C LEU A 125 -14.95 15.15 -18.66
N ASP A 126 -14.88 15.33 -19.99
CA ASP A 126 -15.93 15.99 -20.77
C ASP A 126 -17.08 15.01 -21.10
N PRO A 127 -18.36 15.43 -21.10
CA PRO A 127 -19.49 14.57 -21.42
C PRO A 127 -19.39 13.82 -22.75
N ILE A 128 -18.64 14.33 -23.74
CA ILE A 128 -18.43 13.63 -25.03
C ILE A 128 -17.62 12.33 -24.84
N LEU A 129 -16.64 12.30 -23.91
CA LEU A 129 -15.81 11.12 -23.62
C LEU A 129 -16.34 10.27 -22.47
N LEU A 130 -17.21 10.82 -21.61
CA LEU A 130 -17.88 10.09 -20.53
C LEU A 130 -19.09 9.28 -21.02
N LYS A 131 -19.92 9.82 -21.92
CA LYS A 131 -21.12 9.16 -22.44
C LYS A 131 -20.90 7.73 -23.01
N PRO A 132 -19.78 7.41 -23.73
CA PRO A 132 -19.47 6.05 -24.17
C PRO A 132 -19.54 4.96 -23.08
N TRP A 133 -19.23 5.31 -21.83
CA TRP A 133 -19.17 4.34 -20.74
C TRP A 133 -20.55 3.83 -20.29
N ASP A 134 -21.63 4.59 -20.52
CA ASP A 134 -23.01 4.10 -20.30
C ASP A 134 -23.44 3.02 -21.29
N TYR A 135 -22.86 3.03 -22.49
CA TYR A 135 -23.17 2.08 -23.57
C TYR A 135 -22.27 0.83 -23.53
N PHE A 136 -21.29 0.79 -22.62
CA PHE A 136 -20.24 -0.24 -22.59
C PHE A 136 -20.78 -1.67 -22.46
N SER A 137 -21.83 -1.92 -21.66
CA SER A 137 -22.48 -3.25 -21.60
C SER A 137 -23.27 -3.58 -22.86
N THR A 138 -23.89 -2.57 -23.48
CA THR A 138 -24.72 -2.72 -24.68
C THR A 138 -23.88 -3.00 -25.92
N TRP A 139 -22.70 -2.40 -25.99
CA TRP A 139 -21.70 -2.61 -27.04
C TRP A 139 -21.22 -4.08 -27.14
N PHE A 140 -21.23 -4.86 -26.06
CA PHE A 140 -20.93 -6.29 -26.13
C PHE A 140 -21.98 -7.10 -26.93
N GLY A 141 -23.16 -6.54 -27.18
CA GLY A 141 -24.29 -7.17 -27.90
C GLY A 141 -24.62 -6.57 -29.27
N ASN A 142 -23.78 -5.68 -29.83
CA ASN A 142 -23.93 -5.12 -31.18
C ASN A 142 -22.66 -5.36 -32.03
N ASP A 143 -22.69 -4.99 -33.31
CA ASP A 143 -21.56 -5.17 -34.24
C ASP A 143 -20.55 -4.00 -34.22
N ASP A 144 -20.91 -2.85 -33.64
CA ASP A 144 -20.11 -1.60 -33.63
C ASP A 144 -18.67 -1.81 -33.11
N SER A 145 -17.70 -1.09 -33.65
CA SER A 145 -16.28 -1.27 -33.33
C SER A 145 -15.95 -0.88 -31.88
N THR A 146 -16.62 0.15 -31.35
CA THR A 146 -16.34 0.75 -30.03
C THR A 146 -17.62 1.18 -29.30
N PRO A 147 -17.60 1.27 -27.95
CA PRO A 147 -18.67 1.93 -27.19
C PRO A 147 -18.86 3.41 -27.55
N PHE A 148 -17.82 4.12 -28.00
CA PHE A 148 -17.93 5.48 -28.52
C PHE A 148 -18.81 5.52 -29.79
N GLU A 149 -18.58 4.59 -30.72
CA GLU A 149 -19.39 4.42 -31.93
C GLU A 149 -20.85 4.08 -31.56
N THR A 150 -21.08 3.19 -30.59
CA THR A 150 -22.43 2.90 -30.06
C THR A 150 -23.12 4.12 -29.43
N ALA A 151 -22.35 4.98 -28.75
CA ALA A 151 -22.90 6.14 -28.08
C ALA A 151 -23.20 7.31 -29.04
N HIS A 152 -22.42 7.50 -30.10
CA HIS A 152 -22.48 8.69 -30.95
C HIS A 152 -22.79 8.43 -32.44
N GLY A 153 -22.77 7.18 -32.89
CA GLY A 153 -23.14 6.76 -34.25
C GLY A 153 -22.04 6.96 -35.32
N MET A 154 -20.80 7.20 -34.91
CA MET A 154 -19.61 7.35 -35.77
C MET A 154 -18.34 7.08 -34.95
N THR A 155 -17.20 6.82 -35.60
CA THR A 155 -15.93 6.59 -34.90
C THR A 155 -15.39 7.87 -34.25
N PHE A 156 -14.44 7.73 -33.32
CA PHE A 156 -13.81 8.85 -32.61
C PHE A 156 -13.21 9.91 -33.55
N TRP A 157 -12.43 9.46 -34.54
CA TRP A 157 -11.75 10.35 -35.49
C TRP A 157 -12.72 11.04 -36.46
N GLU A 158 -13.78 10.36 -36.88
CA GLU A 158 -14.87 10.97 -37.65
C GLU A 158 -15.62 12.02 -36.81
N HIS A 159 -15.89 11.74 -35.53
CA HIS A 159 -16.53 12.70 -34.64
C HIS A 159 -15.64 13.92 -34.39
N ALA A 160 -14.33 13.74 -34.20
CA ALA A 160 -13.38 14.83 -34.07
C ALA A 160 -13.33 15.70 -35.35
N GLY A 161 -13.40 15.09 -36.53
CA GLY A 161 -13.48 15.82 -37.80
C GLY A 161 -14.75 16.66 -38.00
N HIS A 162 -15.84 16.35 -37.29
CA HIS A 162 -17.13 17.06 -37.40
C HIS A 162 -17.49 17.95 -36.21
N GLU A 163 -16.89 17.74 -35.03
CA GLU A 163 -17.16 18.48 -33.80
C GLU A 163 -15.92 19.28 -33.34
N PRO A 164 -15.83 20.58 -33.68
CA PRO A 164 -14.70 21.43 -33.33
C PRO A 164 -14.37 21.47 -31.84
N LYS A 165 -15.37 21.28 -30.96
CA LYS A 165 -15.13 21.20 -29.51
C LYS A 165 -14.25 19.99 -29.16
N LEU A 166 -14.59 18.81 -29.69
CA LEU A 166 -13.87 17.55 -29.47
C LEU A 166 -12.45 17.65 -30.02
N ASN A 167 -12.31 18.10 -31.27
CA ASN A 167 -11.00 18.30 -31.88
C ASN A 167 -10.12 19.24 -31.05
N HIS A 168 -10.65 20.39 -30.63
CA HIS A 168 -9.88 21.38 -29.88
C HIS A 168 -9.40 20.86 -28.52
N PHE A 169 -10.30 20.30 -27.68
CA PHE A 169 -9.88 19.84 -26.36
C PHE A 169 -9.01 18.58 -26.41
N PHE A 170 -9.19 17.71 -27.41
CA PHE A 170 -8.31 16.56 -27.62
C PHE A 170 -6.91 16.99 -28.05
N ASN A 171 -6.79 17.95 -28.97
CA ASN A 171 -5.50 18.50 -29.38
C ASN A 171 -4.77 19.22 -28.23
N GLU A 172 -5.48 19.96 -27.37
CA GLU A 172 -4.89 20.55 -26.15
C GLU A 172 -4.49 19.48 -25.11
N ALA A 173 -5.28 18.40 -24.97
CA ALA A 173 -4.93 17.26 -24.13
C ALA A 173 -3.64 16.57 -24.61
N MET A 174 -3.55 16.22 -25.89
CA MET A 174 -2.36 15.60 -26.48
C MET A 174 -1.15 16.53 -26.45
N ALA A 175 -1.33 17.84 -26.65
CA ALA A 175 -0.28 18.83 -26.46
C ALA A 175 0.20 18.90 -24.99
N SER A 176 -0.69 18.75 -24.01
CA SER A 176 -0.33 18.80 -22.58
C SER A 176 0.56 17.64 -22.15
N ASP A 177 0.20 16.40 -22.50
CA ASP A 177 1.05 15.23 -22.27
C ASP A 177 2.35 15.29 -23.10
N SER A 178 2.28 15.80 -24.33
CA SER A 178 3.46 15.93 -25.18
C SER A 178 4.50 16.93 -24.64
N ARG A 179 4.08 17.99 -23.92
CA ARG A 179 5.02 18.87 -23.19
C ARG A 179 5.72 18.15 -22.05
N PHE A 180 5.01 17.27 -21.33
CA PHE A 180 5.60 16.41 -20.29
C PHE A 180 6.62 15.44 -20.91
N ALA A 181 6.21 14.64 -21.90
CA ALA A 181 7.05 13.64 -22.56
C ALA A 181 8.32 14.27 -23.19
N THR A 182 8.17 15.43 -23.83
CA THR A 182 9.27 16.24 -24.40
C THR A 182 10.42 16.44 -23.42
N SER A 183 10.12 16.77 -22.16
CA SER A 183 11.13 17.09 -21.15
C SER A 183 12.06 15.91 -20.85
N VAL A 184 11.55 14.68 -20.94
CA VAL A 184 12.34 13.47 -20.67
C VAL A 184 12.97 12.91 -21.94
N VAL A 185 12.24 12.92 -23.06
CA VAL A 185 12.71 12.44 -24.38
C VAL A 185 13.97 13.20 -24.83
N ILE A 186 13.97 14.54 -24.75
CA ILE A 186 15.11 15.35 -25.19
C ILE A 186 16.34 15.17 -24.27
N HIS A 187 16.13 14.95 -22.98
CA HIS A 187 17.22 14.83 -22.00
C HIS A 187 17.80 13.42 -21.87
N LYS A 188 16.99 12.36 -21.99
CA LYS A 188 17.44 10.97 -21.80
C LYS A 188 17.61 10.18 -23.10
N CYS A 189 16.86 10.51 -24.15
CA CYS A 189 16.84 9.76 -25.40
C CYS A 189 17.56 10.50 -26.54
N LYS A 190 18.43 11.48 -26.22
CA LYS A 190 19.14 12.34 -27.18
C LYS A 190 19.80 11.54 -28.31
N ASP A 191 20.52 10.48 -27.97
CA ASP A 191 21.22 9.55 -28.86
C ASP A 191 20.32 8.95 -29.96
N VAL A 192 19.01 8.85 -29.71
CA VAL A 192 18.04 8.31 -30.68
C VAL A 192 17.80 9.27 -31.84
N PHE A 193 18.02 10.58 -31.66
CA PHE A 193 17.92 11.60 -32.71
C PHE A 193 19.26 11.94 -33.38
N GLU A 194 20.39 11.53 -32.80
CA GLU A 194 21.70 11.82 -33.39
C GLU A 194 21.88 11.11 -34.75
N GLY A 195 22.52 11.83 -35.68
CA GLY A 195 22.79 11.37 -37.04
C GLY A 195 21.61 11.44 -38.02
N LEU A 196 20.47 12.01 -37.61
CA LEU A 196 19.33 12.27 -38.50
C LEU A 196 19.45 13.60 -39.24
N GLU A 197 19.07 13.63 -40.52
CA GLU A 197 18.82 14.87 -41.26
C GLU A 197 17.31 15.18 -41.39
N THR A 198 16.45 14.15 -41.35
CA THR A 198 14.99 14.28 -41.48
C THR A 198 14.23 13.40 -40.49
N LEU A 199 13.15 13.93 -39.90
CA LEU A 199 12.22 13.24 -39.01
C LEU A 199 10.78 13.60 -39.40
N VAL A 200 9.88 12.61 -39.47
CA VAL A 200 8.43 12.83 -39.58
C VAL A 200 7.76 12.35 -38.30
N ASP A 201 7.00 13.22 -37.65
CA ASP A 201 6.14 12.90 -36.49
C ASP A 201 4.73 12.59 -37.02
N VAL A 202 4.35 11.32 -37.01
CA VAL A 202 3.10 10.82 -37.60
C VAL A 202 2.03 10.80 -36.51
N GLY A 203 0.96 11.56 -36.72
CA GLY A 203 0.00 11.90 -35.67
C GLY A 203 0.54 12.97 -34.70
N GLY A 204 1.44 13.85 -35.16
CA GLY A 204 2.04 14.92 -34.35
C GLY A 204 1.05 15.98 -33.83
N GLY A 205 -0.18 15.99 -34.35
CA GLY A 205 -1.28 16.86 -33.96
C GLY A 205 -0.99 18.33 -34.23
N THR A 206 -0.68 19.07 -33.16
CA THR A 206 -0.29 20.49 -33.23
C THR A 206 1.23 20.70 -33.25
N GLY A 207 2.00 19.62 -33.41
CA GLY A 207 3.46 19.60 -33.48
C GLY A 207 4.16 19.98 -32.20
N THR A 208 3.61 19.61 -31.05
CA THR A 208 4.18 19.99 -29.75
C THR A 208 5.53 19.31 -29.49
N LEU A 209 5.65 18.01 -29.79
CA LEU A 209 6.87 17.23 -29.59
C LEU A 209 7.89 17.48 -30.70
N SER A 210 7.47 17.34 -31.96
CA SER A 210 8.24 17.65 -33.17
C SER A 210 8.91 19.03 -33.15
N LYS A 211 8.21 20.12 -32.79
CA LYS A 211 8.83 21.46 -32.62
C LYS A 211 9.89 21.49 -31.53
N ALA A 212 9.67 20.80 -30.42
CA ALA A 212 10.65 20.76 -29.33
C ALA A 212 11.90 19.98 -29.73
N ILE A 213 11.75 18.90 -30.50
CA ILE A 213 12.85 18.16 -31.13
C ILE A 213 13.58 19.06 -32.13
N ALA A 214 12.87 19.71 -33.06
CA ALA A 214 13.45 20.65 -34.04
C ALA A 214 14.27 21.78 -33.39
N LYS A 215 13.81 22.28 -32.23
CA LYS A 215 14.49 23.29 -31.42
C LYS A 215 15.72 22.74 -30.65
N ALA A 216 15.69 21.49 -30.22
CA ALA A 216 16.81 20.82 -29.56
C ALA A 216 17.88 20.35 -30.56
N PHE A 217 17.50 20.07 -31.81
CA PHE A 217 18.37 19.63 -32.90
C PHE A 217 18.21 20.54 -34.14
N PRO A 218 18.73 21.79 -34.16
CA PRO A 218 18.49 22.76 -35.24
C PRO A 218 19.08 22.43 -36.62
N HIS A 219 19.57 21.21 -36.82
CA HIS A 219 20.04 20.64 -38.09
C HIS A 219 19.11 19.56 -38.66
N LEU A 220 18.13 19.12 -37.86
CA LEU A 220 17.15 18.11 -38.22
C LEU A 220 15.94 18.82 -38.84
N GLU A 221 15.57 18.48 -40.08
CA GLU A 221 14.26 18.88 -40.60
C GLU A 221 13.17 18.02 -39.97
N CYS A 222 12.16 18.65 -39.39
CA CYS A 222 11.01 17.97 -38.78
C CYS A 222 9.74 18.25 -39.59
N ILE A 223 8.99 17.20 -39.89
CA ILE A 223 7.67 17.28 -40.51
C ILE A 223 6.64 16.77 -39.51
N ASP A 224 5.64 17.58 -39.20
CA ASP A 224 4.41 17.13 -38.56
C ASP A 224 3.47 16.57 -39.64
N PHE A 225 3.05 15.32 -39.50
CA PHE A 225 2.18 14.66 -40.47
C PHE A 225 0.92 14.15 -39.78
N ASP A 226 -0.22 14.75 -40.12
CA ASP A 226 -1.52 14.48 -39.48
C ASP A 226 -2.68 14.64 -40.48
N LEU A 227 -3.90 14.36 -40.05
CA LEU A 227 -5.11 14.56 -40.82
C LEU A 227 -5.25 16.04 -41.21
N LEU A 228 -5.67 16.31 -42.45
CA LEU A 228 -5.73 17.67 -43.00
C LEU A 228 -6.50 18.65 -42.11
N HIS A 229 -7.57 18.22 -41.44
CA HIS A 229 -8.40 19.07 -40.58
C HIS A 229 -7.72 19.49 -39.27
N VAL A 230 -6.62 18.84 -38.88
CA VAL A 230 -5.81 19.17 -37.68
C VAL A 230 -4.75 20.23 -38.02
N VAL A 231 -4.15 20.13 -39.21
CA VAL A 231 -2.97 20.94 -39.59
C VAL A 231 -3.24 22.09 -40.58
N ALA A 232 -4.41 22.16 -41.21
CA ALA A 232 -4.70 23.11 -42.30
C ALA A 232 -4.49 24.61 -41.96
N ASP A 233 -4.76 25.02 -40.73
CA ASP A 233 -4.60 26.42 -40.28
C ASP A 233 -3.25 26.68 -39.56
N LEU A 234 -2.41 25.66 -39.43
CA LEU A 234 -1.10 25.76 -38.78
C LEU A 234 -0.02 26.25 -39.79
N LYS A 235 1.16 26.62 -39.27
CA LYS A 235 2.21 27.29 -40.06
C LYS A 235 3.59 26.74 -39.78
N ASP A 236 4.33 26.49 -40.85
CA ASP A 236 5.75 26.12 -40.85
C ASP A 236 6.61 27.16 -40.08
N ASP A 237 7.68 26.68 -39.45
CA ASP A 237 8.65 27.50 -38.71
C ASP A 237 10.08 26.98 -38.92
N GLY A 238 10.86 27.66 -39.76
CA GLY A 238 12.28 27.34 -39.99
C GLY A 238 12.53 25.94 -40.57
N ASN A 239 13.08 25.05 -39.73
CA ASN A 239 13.34 23.64 -40.05
C ASN A 239 12.14 22.71 -39.75
N PHE A 240 11.00 23.26 -39.30
CA PHE A 240 9.79 22.53 -38.97
C PHE A 240 8.63 22.87 -39.93
N LYS A 241 7.89 21.86 -40.39
CA LYS A 241 6.84 21.97 -41.44
C LYS A 241 5.59 21.15 -41.10
N TYR A 242 4.43 21.55 -41.60
CA TYR A 242 3.18 20.78 -41.54
C TYR A 242 2.84 20.11 -42.87
N VAL A 243 2.35 18.87 -42.82
CA VAL A 243 1.83 18.13 -43.99
C VAL A 243 0.54 17.41 -43.62
N GLY A 244 -0.56 17.77 -44.28
CA GLY A 244 -1.85 17.08 -44.16
C GLY A 244 -1.91 15.82 -45.04
N GLY A 245 -2.33 14.69 -44.48
CA GLY A 245 -2.52 13.43 -45.22
C GLY A 245 -3.15 12.32 -44.38
N ASP A 246 -3.05 11.08 -44.86
CA ASP A 246 -3.51 9.87 -44.16
C ASP A 246 -2.35 8.85 -44.09
N MET A 247 -2.01 8.43 -42.87
CA MET A 247 -0.94 7.46 -42.58
C MET A 247 -1.22 6.04 -43.10
N PHE A 248 -2.48 5.68 -43.39
CA PHE A 248 -2.84 4.43 -44.04
C PHE A 248 -2.59 4.48 -45.56
N GLU A 249 -2.64 5.67 -46.19
CA GLU A 249 -2.37 5.84 -47.62
C GLU A 249 -0.87 6.02 -47.90
N ALA A 250 -0.23 7.03 -47.30
CA ALA A 250 1.18 7.36 -47.53
C ALA A 250 1.76 8.23 -46.40
N ILE A 251 3.00 7.96 -45.99
CA ILE A 251 3.75 8.77 -45.02
C ILE A 251 4.94 9.43 -45.75
N PRO A 252 5.26 10.72 -45.50
CA PRO A 252 6.40 11.39 -46.14
C PRO A 252 7.74 10.67 -45.89
N PRO A 253 8.64 10.55 -46.90
CA PRO A 253 9.96 9.96 -46.70
C PRO A 253 10.86 10.75 -45.75
N ALA A 254 11.55 10.06 -44.85
CA ALA A 254 12.52 10.63 -43.91
C ALA A 254 13.53 9.58 -43.41
N ASP A 255 14.62 10.03 -42.80
CA ASP A 255 15.59 9.16 -42.11
C ASP A 255 14.97 8.50 -40.85
N ALA A 256 13.98 9.14 -40.23
CA ALA A 256 13.20 8.58 -39.14
C ALA A 256 11.71 8.91 -39.20
N ILE A 257 10.89 7.98 -38.68
CA ILE A 257 9.49 8.20 -38.32
C ILE A 257 9.34 8.14 -36.80
N LEU A 258 8.59 9.08 -36.22
CA LEU A 258 8.14 9.09 -34.84
C LEU A 258 6.63 8.80 -34.79
N LEU A 259 6.21 8.01 -33.80
CA LEU A 259 4.83 7.67 -33.47
C LEU A 259 4.69 7.80 -31.95
N LYS A 260 4.04 8.84 -31.44
CA LYS A 260 3.73 8.98 -30.00
C LYS A 260 2.22 8.89 -29.77
N CYS A 261 1.78 7.99 -28.89
CA CYS A 261 0.37 7.81 -28.57
C CYS A 261 -0.46 7.58 -29.84
N ILE A 262 -0.01 6.64 -30.67
CA ILE A 262 -0.64 6.33 -31.98
C ILE A 262 -1.04 4.88 -32.07
N LEU A 263 -0.08 3.94 -31.93
CA LEU A 263 -0.39 2.53 -32.20
C LEU A 263 -1.27 1.93 -31.11
N HIS A 264 -1.35 2.55 -29.92
CA HIS A 264 -2.33 2.15 -28.91
C HIS A 264 -3.80 2.41 -29.31
N ASP A 265 -4.08 3.34 -30.23
CA ASP A 265 -5.45 3.62 -30.70
C ASP A 265 -6.01 2.56 -31.65
N TRP A 266 -5.15 1.80 -32.32
CA TRP A 266 -5.53 0.92 -33.43
C TRP A 266 -5.41 -0.56 -33.09
N ASN A 267 -6.22 -1.42 -33.72
CA ASN A 267 -6.08 -2.87 -33.61
C ASN A 267 -4.76 -3.38 -34.23
N ASP A 268 -4.43 -4.65 -34.00
CA ASP A 268 -3.15 -5.23 -34.43
C ASP A 268 -2.99 -5.22 -35.96
N GLU A 269 -4.06 -5.50 -36.69
CA GLU A 269 -4.11 -5.47 -38.16
C GLU A 269 -3.88 -4.06 -38.71
N GLU A 270 -4.39 -3.03 -38.06
CA GLU A 270 -4.18 -1.62 -38.42
C GLU A 270 -2.79 -1.11 -38.05
N CYS A 271 -2.27 -1.47 -36.88
CA CYS A 271 -0.87 -1.22 -36.51
C CYS A 271 0.09 -1.80 -37.55
N VAL A 272 -0.16 -3.01 -38.04
CA VAL A 272 0.65 -3.63 -39.09
C VAL A 272 0.54 -2.89 -40.44
N LYS A 273 -0.57 -2.21 -40.76
CA LYS A 273 -0.67 -1.30 -41.93
C LYS A 273 0.20 -0.05 -41.72
N ILE A 274 0.04 0.64 -40.58
CA ILE A 274 0.78 1.87 -40.23
C ILE A 274 2.30 1.60 -40.22
N LEU A 275 2.74 0.52 -39.57
CA LEU A 275 4.15 0.13 -39.52
C LEU A 275 4.72 -0.21 -40.91
N LYS A 276 3.93 -0.80 -41.82
CA LYS A 276 4.35 -1.01 -43.22
C LYS A 276 4.49 0.32 -43.97
N LYS A 277 3.60 1.28 -43.74
CA LYS A 277 3.70 2.65 -44.30
C LYS A 277 4.91 3.42 -43.76
N CYS A 278 5.21 3.28 -42.47
CA CYS A 278 6.45 3.81 -41.89
C CYS A 278 7.69 3.17 -42.54
N LYS A 279 7.64 1.86 -42.83
CA LYS A 279 8.73 1.14 -43.51
C LYS A 279 8.90 1.60 -44.98
N GLU A 280 7.82 1.86 -45.70
CA GLU A 280 7.84 2.45 -47.05
C GLU A 280 8.51 3.84 -47.04
N ALA A 281 8.18 4.69 -46.06
CA ALA A 281 8.79 6.01 -45.90
C ALA A 281 10.31 5.96 -45.66
N ILE A 282 10.79 5.15 -44.70
CA ILE A 282 12.23 5.08 -44.36
C ILE A 282 13.10 4.33 -45.37
N THR A 283 12.50 3.48 -46.21
CA THR A 283 13.22 2.80 -47.31
C THR A 283 13.31 3.64 -48.58
N SER A 284 12.51 4.71 -48.67
CA SER A 284 12.49 5.62 -49.82
C SER A 284 13.65 6.64 -49.81
N ASN A 285 14.31 6.89 -48.68
CA ASN A 285 15.43 7.82 -48.60
C ASN A 285 16.78 7.14 -48.91
N SER A 286 17.69 7.83 -49.59
CA SER A 286 18.74 7.17 -50.38
C SER A 286 19.86 6.49 -49.56
N GLY A 287 19.77 5.17 -49.40
CA GLY A 287 20.90 4.29 -49.03
C GLY A 287 21.38 4.35 -47.58
N LYS A 288 20.73 5.16 -46.73
CA LYS A 288 20.89 5.17 -45.27
C LYS A 288 20.09 4.02 -44.64
N ILE A 289 20.40 3.73 -43.39
CA ILE A 289 19.61 2.83 -42.54
C ILE A 289 18.65 3.70 -41.73
N GLY A 290 17.40 3.83 -42.19
CA GLY A 290 16.37 4.59 -41.49
C GLY A 290 15.77 3.87 -40.28
N LYS A 291 15.07 4.62 -39.42
CA LYS A 291 14.52 4.14 -38.14
C LYS A 291 13.05 4.51 -37.89
N VAL A 292 12.35 3.67 -37.15
CA VAL A 292 11.06 4.03 -36.54
C VAL A 292 11.28 4.16 -35.03
N ILE A 293 10.65 5.18 -34.44
CA ILE A 293 10.68 5.53 -33.02
C ILE A 293 9.24 5.53 -32.54
N ILE A 294 8.89 4.62 -31.63
CA ILE A 294 7.55 4.56 -31.02
C ILE A 294 7.65 5.03 -29.57
N ILE A 295 6.68 5.83 -29.13
CA ILE A 295 6.49 6.30 -27.75
C ILE A 295 5.05 5.99 -27.36
N ASP A 296 4.81 4.76 -26.93
CA ASP A 296 3.50 4.27 -26.48
C ASP A 296 3.65 3.62 -25.10
N MET A 297 2.52 3.37 -24.43
CA MET A 297 2.48 2.67 -23.15
C MET A 297 2.67 1.15 -23.34
N MET A 298 3.18 0.49 -22.30
CA MET A 298 3.54 -0.92 -22.35
C MET A 298 3.10 -1.65 -21.07
N MET A 299 2.36 -2.75 -21.23
CA MET A 299 1.84 -3.55 -20.13
C MET A 299 2.95 -4.35 -19.43
N GLU A 300 3.24 -4.05 -18.16
CA GLU A 300 4.21 -4.79 -17.35
C GLU A 300 3.57 -6.02 -16.70
N ASN A 301 3.98 -7.22 -17.13
CA ASN A 301 3.29 -8.45 -16.74
C ASN A 301 3.38 -8.82 -15.24
N LYS A 302 4.45 -8.43 -14.51
CA LYS A 302 4.75 -8.92 -13.13
C LYS A 302 5.57 -7.99 -12.21
N LYS A 303 5.89 -6.75 -12.59
CA LYS A 303 6.69 -5.83 -11.76
C LYS A 303 6.24 -4.38 -11.94
N GLY A 304 5.87 -3.74 -10.84
CA GLY A 304 5.42 -2.36 -10.76
C GLY A 304 4.84 -2.10 -9.36
N ASN A 305 4.64 -0.84 -8.98
CA ASN A 305 3.76 -0.54 -7.85
C ASN A 305 2.29 -0.69 -8.27
N GLU A 306 1.39 -0.77 -7.29
CA GLU A 306 -0.04 -1.02 -7.52
C GLU A 306 -0.68 0.10 -8.36
N GLU A 307 -0.37 1.36 -8.02
CA GLU A 307 -0.86 2.54 -8.75
C GLU A 307 -0.46 2.58 -10.23
N SER A 308 0.78 2.18 -10.60
CA SER A 308 1.16 2.14 -12.03
C SER A 308 0.54 0.98 -12.80
N ILE A 309 0.19 -0.13 -12.14
CA ILE A 309 -0.53 -1.25 -12.77
C ILE A 309 -1.98 -0.84 -13.01
N GLU A 310 -2.60 -0.13 -12.07
CA GLU A 310 -3.95 0.42 -12.24
C GLU A 310 -3.98 1.46 -13.37
N THR A 311 -3.00 2.39 -13.46
CA THR A 311 -2.90 3.33 -14.59
C THR A 311 -2.85 2.58 -15.94
N GLN A 312 -2.05 1.52 -16.05
CA GLN A 312 -1.93 0.73 -17.28
C GLN A 312 -3.27 0.05 -17.66
N LEU A 313 -4.01 -0.47 -16.67
CA LEU A 313 -5.33 -1.05 -16.88
C LEU A 313 -6.38 0.02 -17.23
N PHE A 314 -6.31 1.23 -16.66
CA PHE A 314 -7.18 2.35 -17.03
C PHE A 314 -6.95 2.80 -18.48
N PHE A 315 -5.70 2.93 -18.93
CA PHE A 315 -5.42 3.27 -20.32
C PHE A 315 -5.84 2.15 -21.28
N ASP A 316 -5.63 0.87 -20.94
CA ASP A 316 -6.14 -0.23 -21.77
C ASP A 316 -7.68 -0.21 -21.89
N MET A 317 -8.39 0.05 -20.78
CA MET A 317 -9.84 0.20 -20.77
C MET A 317 -10.30 1.46 -21.55
N LEU A 318 -9.55 2.56 -21.49
CA LEU A 318 -9.82 3.79 -22.25
C LEU A 318 -9.70 3.55 -23.76
N MET A 319 -8.61 2.88 -24.19
CA MET A 319 -8.41 2.51 -25.59
C MET A 319 -9.56 1.65 -26.10
N MET A 320 -10.03 0.67 -25.31
CA MET A 320 -11.18 -0.17 -25.66
C MET A 320 -12.51 0.60 -25.81
N VAL A 321 -12.68 1.71 -25.10
CA VAL A 321 -13.95 2.46 -25.06
C VAL A 321 -14.01 3.55 -26.13
N LEU A 322 -12.89 4.22 -26.42
CA LEU A 322 -12.84 5.32 -27.38
C LEU A 322 -12.47 4.88 -28.80
N VAL A 323 -11.60 3.87 -28.96
CA VAL A 323 -10.90 3.56 -30.23
C VAL A 323 -10.76 2.04 -30.44
N SER A 324 -10.11 1.58 -31.53
CA SER A 324 -10.09 0.14 -31.90
C SER A 324 -8.96 -0.66 -31.23
N GLY A 325 -8.06 0.02 -30.52
CA GLY A 325 -6.80 -0.53 -30.04
C GLY A 325 -6.75 -0.95 -28.57
N LYS A 326 -5.52 -0.99 -28.05
CA LYS A 326 -5.12 -1.55 -26.74
C LYS A 326 -3.72 -1.13 -26.32
N GLU A 327 -3.49 -1.15 -25.02
CA GLU A 327 -2.14 -1.14 -24.45
C GLU A 327 -1.54 -2.55 -24.54
N ARG A 328 -0.25 -2.65 -24.88
CA ARG A 328 0.36 -3.91 -25.36
C ARG A 328 1.51 -4.38 -24.50
N ASP A 329 1.61 -5.70 -24.32
CA ASP A 329 2.79 -6.32 -23.71
C ASP A 329 3.96 -6.47 -24.71
N GLN A 330 5.18 -6.72 -24.21
CA GLN A 330 6.37 -6.85 -25.05
C GLN A 330 6.24 -7.90 -26.19
N LYS A 331 5.48 -8.98 -26.00
CA LYS A 331 5.28 -10.04 -27.00
C LYS A 331 4.31 -9.58 -28.08
N GLU A 332 3.27 -8.84 -27.71
CA GLU A 332 2.34 -8.22 -28.65
C GLU A 332 3.06 -7.19 -29.52
N TRP A 333 3.90 -6.34 -28.92
CA TRP A 333 4.80 -5.44 -29.66
C TRP A 333 5.73 -6.21 -30.62
N ALA A 334 6.42 -7.25 -30.14
CA ALA A 334 7.31 -8.07 -30.96
C ALA A 334 6.57 -8.76 -32.14
N LYS A 335 5.32 -9.19 -31.93
CA LYS A 335 4.44 -9.73 -32.99
C LYS A 335 4.17 -8.68 -34.06
N LEU A 336 3.73 -7.47 -33.68
CA LEU A 336 3.45 -6.39 -34.63
C LEU A 336 4.66 -6.05 -35.50
N PHE A 337 5.84 -5.93 -34.88
CA PHE A 337 7.08 -5.65 -35.60
C PHE A 337 7.40 -6.78 -36.60
N HIS A 338 7.28 -8.04 -36.20
CA HIS A 338 7.50 -9.18 -37.08
C HIS A 338 6.52 -9.22 -38.27
N GLU A 339 5.23 -9.00 -38.04
CA GLU A 339 4.17 -9.02 -39.07
C GLU A 339 4.19 -7.79 -39.99
N ALA A 340 4.78 -6.68 -39.52
CA ALA A 340 5.17 -5.52 -40.32
C ALA A 340 6.50 -5.74 -41.09
N GLY A 341 7.22 -6.84 -40.82
CA GLY A 341 8.46 -7.22 -41.50
C GLY A 341 9.71 -6.51 -40.96
N PHE A 342 9.70 -6.09 -39.70
CA PHE A 342 10.85 -5.59 -38.95
C PHE A 342 11.58 -6.78 -38.32
N THR A 343 12.91 -6.72 -38.21
CA THR A 343 13.76 -7.88 -37.91
C THR A 343 14.49 -7.82 -36.55
N ASP A 344 14.39 -6.70 -35.85
CA ASP A 344 14.97 -6.43 -34.54
C ASP A 344 14.12 -5.34 -33.85
N TYR A 345 14.34 -5.03 -32.58
CA TYR A 345 13.80 -3.84 -31.90
C TYR A 345 14.51 -3.60 -30.57
N LYS A 346 14.75 -2.34 -30.21
CA LYS A 346 15.28 -1.95 -28.89
C LYS A 346 14.20 -1.22 -28.09
N ILE A 347 13.70 -1.83 -27.02
CA ILE A 347 12.88 -1.16 -26.00
C ILE A 347 13.80 -0.42 -25.03
N THR A 348 13.51 0.86 -24.79
CA THR A 348 14.18 1.69 -23.78
C THR A 348 13.08 2.31 -22.89
N PRO A 349 13.00 1.98 -21.59
CA PRO A 349 12.15 2.72 -20.66
C PRO A 349 12.55 4.19 -20.68
N ILE A 350 11.59 5.09 -20.90
CA ILE A 350 11.88 6.55 -20.91
C ILE A 350 12.10 7.06 -19.48
N PHE A 351 11.60 6.31 -18.49
CA PHE A 351 11.64 6.64 -17.07
C PHE A 351 12.55 5.67 -16.31
N ASP A 352 13.28 6.20 -15.31
CA ASP A 352 14.25 5.42 -14.52
C ASP A 352 13.55 4.65 -13.39
N ARG A 353 14.21 3.61 -12.87
CA ARG A 353 13.72 2.88 -11.69
C ARG A 353 13.79 3.72 -10.43
N VAL A 354 12.71 3.71 -9.67
CA VAL A 354 12.65 4.24 -8.31
C VAL A 354 13.06 3.12 -7.37
N GLY A 355 14.30 3.18 -6.86
CA GLY A 355 14.89 2.04 -6.15
C GLY A 355 14.99 0.81 -7.05
N LYS A 356 14.26 -0.27 -6.72
CA LYS A 356 14.25 -1.52 -7.52
C LYS A 356 12.85 -1.96 -7.94
N GLU A 357 11.90 -1.03 -7.90
CA GLU A 357 10.57 -1.17 -8.48
C GLU A 357 10.54 -0.51 -9.86
N ASN A 358 9.65 -0.99 -10.73
CA ASN A 358 9.52 -0.46 -12.09
C ASN A 358 8.40 0.60 -12.13
N PHE A 359 8.64 1.67 -12.88
CA PHE A 359 7.71 2.77 -13.18
C PHE A 359 7.62 3.00 -14.70
N ALA A 360 7.82 1.94 -15.49
CA ALA A 360 8.06 2.04 -16.94
C ALA A 360 6.76 2.10 -17.76
N THR A 361 5.91 3.08 -17.47
CA THR A 361 4.60 3.25 -18.10
C THR A 361 4.67 3.66 -19.57
N VAL A 362 5.79 4.24 -20.04
CA VAL A 362 5.99 4.58 -21.47
C VAL A 362 7.37 4.13 -21.93
N CYS A 363 7.40 3.46 -23.09
CA CYS A 363 8.60 2.88 -23.67
C CYS A 363 8.96 3.54 -25.00
N MET A 364 10.22 3.92 -25.17
CA MET A 364 10.75 4.27 -26.48
C MET A 364 11.23 3.01 -27.18
N ILE A 365 10.60 2.68 -28.31
CA ILE A 365 11.01 1.53 -29.14
C ILE A 365 11.68 2.07 -30.41
N SER A 366 12.97 1.77 -30.56
CA SER A 366 13.80 2.23 -31.69
C SER A 366 14.35 1.05 -32.50
N TRP A 367 14.41 1.17 -33.83
CA TRP A 367 14.93 0.11 -34.73
C TRP A 367 15.82 0.64 -35.86
N ALA A 368 16.53 -0.24 -36.58
CA ALA A 368 17.36 0.06 -37.73
C ALA A 368 17.30 -1.06 -38.80
N LEU A 369 17.06 -0.72 -40.07
CA LEU A 369 17.09 -1.64 -41.24
C LEU A 369 18.44 -2.36 -41.42
N TRP A 370 18.56 -3.62 -40.99
CA TRP A 370 19.73 -4.45 -41.30
C TRP A 370 19.54 -5.27 -42.59
N GLU A 371 19.80 -4.64 -43.74
CA GLU A 371 19.88 -5.37 -45.02
C GLU A 371 21.13 -6.25 -45.09
N ASN A 372 20.92 -7.55 -45.21
CA ASN A 372 21.97 -8.55 -45.39
C ASN A 372 22.56 -8.46 -46.82
N ARG A 373 23.54 -7.56 -47.02
CA ARG A 373 24.22 -7.36 -48.32
C ARG A 373 25.03 -8.58 -48.73
N ASN A 374 24.40 -9.47 -49.50
CA ASN A 374 25.03 -10.59 -50.19
C ASN A 374 26.03 -10.12 -51.27
N THR A 375 27.25 -9.74 -50.87
CA THR A 375 28.38 -9.58 -51.79
C THR A 375 29.11 -10.91 -51.94
N THR A 376 28.85 -11.62 -53.03
CA THR A 376 29.47 -12.92 -53.36
C THR A 376 30.95 -12.79 -53.68
N VAL A 377 31.83 -13.19 -52.75
CA VAL A 377 33.26 -13.39 -53.02
C VAL A 377 33.72 -14.75 -52.50
N ASN A 378 33.97 -15.67 -53.45
CA ASN A 378 34.78 -16.90 -53.41
C ASN A 378 34.93 -17.66 -52.07
N GLY A 379 34.51 -18.93 -52.09
CA GLY A 379 34.50 -19.80 -50.91
C GLY A 379 35.87 -20.10 -50.30
N GLY A 380 36.00 -19.84 -49.00
CA GLY A 380 37.01 -20.40 -48.10
C GLY A 380 36.31 -21.02 -46.88
N LYS A 381 36.82 -22.15 -46.37
CA LYS A 381 36.29 -22.75 -45.13
C LYS A 381 36.59 -21.81 -43.94
N PRO A 382 35.67 -21.63 -42.97
CA PRO A 382 35.96 -20.85 -41.79
C PRO A 382 37.12 -21.47 -41.00
N LYS A 383 38.03 -20.60 -40.55
CA LYS A 383 39.08 -20.89 -39.58
C LYS A 383 39.10 -19.78 -38.53
N ASP A 384 39.46 -20.18 -37.31
CA ASP A 384 39.69 -19.36 -36.12
C ASP A 384 38.44 -18.73 -35.45
N PRO A 385 38.04 -19.21 -34.25
CA PRO A 385 36.96 -18.61 -33.47
C PRO A 385 37.28 -17.26 -32.79
N ASN A 386 38.55 -16.83 -32.74
CA ASN A 386 38.99 -15.81 -31.77
C ASN A 386 38.68 -14.34 -32.11
N ILE A 387 38.00 -14.04 -33.22
CA ILE A 387 37.80 -12.65 -33.67
C ILE A 387 36.75 -11.89 -32.80
N LEU A 388 35.80 -12.57 -32.15
CA LEU A 388 34.83 -11.91 -31.26
C LEU A 388 35.48 -11.22 -30.03
N ALA A 389 36.63 -11.71 -29.56
CA ALA A 389 37.29 -11.17 -28.37
C ALA A 389 37.87 -9.75 -28.59
N SER A 390 38.14 -9.36 -29.84
CA SER A 390 38.77 -8.08 -30.19
C SER A 390 37.79 -6.89 -30.08
N TRP A 391 36.51 -7.10 -30.41
CA TRP A 391 35.53 -6.02 -30.47
C TRP A 391 35.01 -5.60 -29.09
N VAL A 392 34.80 -6.56 -28.18
CA VAL A 392 34.33 -6.32 -26.81
C VAL A 392 35.38 -5.54 -25.98
N GLY A 393 36.66 -5.75 -26.26
CA GLY A 393 37.75 -5.08 -25.54
C GLY A 393 37.77 -3.56 -25.69
N ASN A 394 37.42 -3.04 -26.87
CA ASN A 394 37.56 -1.61 -27.17
C ASN A 394 36.41 -0.75 -26.60
N LEU A 395 35.16 -1.25 -26.63
CA LEU A 395 34.00 -0.52 -26.09
C LEU A 395 34.16 -0.20 -24.58
N LEU A 396 34.77 -1.11 -23.82
CA LEU A 396 34.98 -0.95 -22.39
C LEU A 396 36.03 0.13 -22.06
N THR A 397 36.99 0.37 -22.95
CA THR A 397 38.02 1.43 -22.77
C THR A 397 37.45 2.83 -22.96
N GLU A 398 36.61 3.07 -23.97
CA GLU A 398 36.08 4.41 -24.25
C GLU A 398 35.07 4.85 -23.17
N PHE A 399 34.25 3.92 -22.67
CA PHE A 399 33.30 4.20 -21.59
C PHE A 399 33.98 4.69 -20.29
N GLN A 400 35.17 4.18 -19.98
CA GLN A 400 35.98 4.61 -18.82
C GLN A 400 36.67 5.97 -19.02
N VAL A 401 36.86 6.42 -20.25
CA VAL A 401 37.43 7.76 -20.56
C VAL A 401 36.36 8.84 -20.40
N SER A 402 35.14 8.60 -20.86
CA SER A 402 34.01 9.54 -20.71
C SER A 402 33.77 9.93 -19.25
N GLN A 403 33.69 8.94 -18.36
CA GLN A 403 33.49 9.11 -16.91
C GLN A 403 34.57 9.96 -16.22
N ARG A 404 35.80 10.03 -16.76
CA ARG A 404 36.88 10.84 -16.17
C ARG A 404 36.80 12.33 -16.52
N ASN A 405 36.17 12.70 -17.64
CA ASN A 405 36.06 14.10 -18.06
C ASN A 405 34.89 14.85 -17.39
N HIS A 406 33.80 14.15 -17.01
CA HIS A 406 32.66 14.77 -16.32
C HIS A 406 33.02 15.42 -14.97
N LYS A 407 34.06 14.94 -14.27
CA LYS A 407 34.52 15.51 -12.99
C LYS A 407 35.28 16.84 -13.10
N LYS A 408 35.44 17.43 -14.29
CA LYS A 408 36.17 18.71 -14.49
C LYS A 408 35.35 19.88 -15.03
N LYS A 409 34.04 19.74 -15.26
CA LYS A 409 33.19 20.83 -15.79
C LYS A 409 32.09 21.28 -14.83
N LYS A 410 32.41 21.43 -13.54
CA LYS A 410 31.52 22.04 -12.51
C LYS A 410 31.87 23.51 -12.25
N LYS A 411 31.69 24.36 -13.27
CA LYS A 411 31.65 25.83 -13.22
C LYS A 411 31.19 26.34 -14.58
N MET A 412 30.29 27.34 -14.57
CA MET A 412 29.36 27.67 -15.66
C MET A 412 28.35 26.53 -15.91
N ASP A 413 27.04 26.76 -15.94
CA ASP A 413 26.27 28.02 -15.98
C ASP A 413 25.26 28.18 -14.83
N LEU A 414 24.69 29.40 -14.69
CA LEU A 414 23.78 29.83 -13.62
C LEU A 414 22.40 30.22 -14.19
N VAL A 415 21.64 29.24 -14.67
CA VAL A 415 20.18 29.33 -14.96
C VAL A 415 19.56 27.94 -14.74
N ASN A 416 18.28 27.87 -14.36
CA ASN A 416 17.46 26.68 -14.08
C ASN A 416 17.62 26.04 -12.68
N GLU A 417 17.04 26.68 -11.67
CA GLU A 417 16.54 26.03 -10.45
C GLU A 417 15.00 26.14 -10.46
N ASP A 418 14.26 25.05 -10.78
CA ASP A 418 12.90 24.76 -10.25
C ASP A 418 12.30 23.42 -10.73
N SER A 419 12.90 22.72 -11.72
CA SER A 419 12.43 21.39 -12.11
C SER A 419 12.78 20.35 -11.04
N GLY A 420 11.76 19.82 -10.35
CA GLY A 420 11.88 18.63 -9.50
C GLY A 420 12.42 17.42 -10.28
N SER A 421 12.79 16.34 -9.58
CA SER A 421 13.34 15.18 -10.28
C SER A 421 12.29 14.60 -11.24
N SER A 422 12.73 14.08 -12.39
CA SER A 422 11.81 13.46 -13.37
C SER A 422 11.04 12.26 -12.82
N CYS A 423 11.43 11.75 -11.64
CA CYS A 423 10.75 10.73 -10.84
C CYS A 423 9.47 11.29 -10.20
N GLU A 424 9.62 12.34 -9.39
CA GLU A 424 8.52 12.99 -8.65
C GLU A 424 7.40 13.51 -9.57
N LEU A 425 7.78 13.94 -10.79
CA LEU A 425 6.82 14.39 -11.80
C LEU A 425 5.97 13.24 -12.39
N LEU A 426 6.50 12.02 -12.42
CA LEU A 426 5.77 10.82 -12.88
C LEU A 426 4.86 10.27 -11.81
N GLU A 427 5.33 10.23 -10.55
CA GLU A 427 4.53 9.87 -9.39
C GLU A 427 3.31 10.82 -9.30
N ALA A 428 3.54 12.12 -9.46
CA ALA A 428 2.50 13.13 -9.58
C ALA A 428 1.55 12.89 -10.77
N GLN A 429 2.07 12.55 -11.96
CA GLN A 429 1.26 12.30 -13.16
C GLN A 429 0.38 11.04 -13.00
N ALA A 430 0.94 9.93 -12.49
CA ALA A 430 0.20 8.70 -12.22
C ALA A 430 -0.90 8.93 -11.18
N GLN A 431 -0.63 9.67 -10.11
CA GLN A 431 -1.62 10.06 -9.11
C GLN A 431 -2.77 10.90 -9.71
N VAL A 432 -2.46 11.85 -10.61
CA VAL A 432 -3.49 12.59 -11.36
C VAL A 432 -4.28 11.64 -12.28
N TYR A 433 -3.62 10.76 -13.03
CA TYR A 433 -4.27 9.86 -13.97
C TYR A 433 -5.17 8.84 -13.27
N ASN A 434 -4.76 8.22 -12.16
CA ASN A 434 -5.62 7.32 -11.39
C ASN A 434 -6.84 8.05 -10.81
N CYS A 435 -6.68 9.26 -10.25
CA CYS A 435 -7.84 10.04 -9.80
C CYS A 435 -8.74 10.50 -10.97
N THR A 436 -8.18 10.75 -12.16
CA THR A 436 -8.92 11.09 -13.38
C THR A 436 -9.76 9.89 -13.85
N PHE A 437 -9.17 8.70 -13.90
CA PHE A 437 -9.78 7.49 -14.44
C PHE A 437 -10.51 6.64 -13.38
N ASN A 438 -10.52 7.03 -12.13
CA ASN A 438 -11.17 6.29 -11.03
C ASN A 438 -12.64 5.89 -11.34
N PHE A 439 -13.39 6.68 -12.13
CA PHE A 439 -14.73 6.30 -12.58
C PHE A 439 -14.80 5.02 -13.44
N LEU A 440 -13.69 4.59 -14.07
CA LEU A 440 -13.59 3.34 -14.83
C LEU A 440 -13.87 2.12 -13.95
N ASN A 441 -13.40 2.14 -12.70
CA ASN A 441 -13.67 1.09 -11.72
C ASN A 441 -15.18 0.95 -11.44
N SER A 442 -15.91 2.07 -11.41
CA SER A 442 -17.37 2.08 -11.30
C SER A 442 -18.03 1.52 -12.57
N MET A 443 -17.59 1.94 -13.75
CA MET A 443 -18.21 1.56 -15.03
C MET A 443 -17.90 0.11 -15.45
N ALA A 444 -16.71 -0.42 -15.14
CA ALA A 444 -16.37 -1.82 -15.32
C ALA A 444 -17.27 -2.73 -14.45
N LEU A 445 -17.50 -2.35 -13.19
CA LEU A 445 -18.37 -3.09 -12.27
C LEU A 445 -19.84 -3.09 -12.73
N LYS A 446 -20.35 -1.91 -13.10
CA LYS A 446 -21.67 -1.71 -13.73
C LYS A 446 -21.84 -2.63 -14.94
N CYS A 447 -20.88 -2.62 -15.86
CA CYS A 447 -20.89 -3.44 -17.07
C CYS A 447 -20.94 -4.95 -16.77
N ALA A 448 -20.10 -5.47 -15.87
CA ALA A 448 -20.08 -6.90 -15.53
C ALA A 448 -21.38 -7.39 -14.86
N VAL A 449 -22.05 -6.54 -14.08
CA VAL A 449 -23.35 -6.86 -13.45
C VAL A 449 -24.50 -6.78 -14.46
N GLN A 450 -24.49 -5.80 -15.37
CA GLN A 450 -25.44 -5.69 -16.48
C GLN A 450 -25.35 -6.90 -17.43
N LEU A 451 -24.12 -7.34 -17.75
CA LEU A 451 -23.85 -8.58 -18.50
C LEU A 451 -24.21 -9.86 -17.71
N GLY A 452 -24.38 -9.78 -16.40
CA GLY A 452 -24.70 -10.95 -15.55
C GLY A 452 -23.53 -11.90 -15.31
N ILE A 453 -22.28 -11.43 -15.45
CA ILE A 453 -21.07 -12.25 -15.26
C ILE A 453 -21.04 -12.94 -13.88
N PRO A 454 -21.39 -12.28 -12.75
CA PRO A 454 -21.44 -12.96 -11.45
C PRO A 454 -22.42 -14.14 -11.43
N ASP A 455 -23.63 -13.95 -11.98
CA ASP A 455 -24.67 -14.98 -12.01
C ASP A 455 -24.25 -16.19 -12.88
N LEU A 456 -23.60 -15.94 -14.01
CA LEU A 456 -23.11 -17.02 -14.90
C LEU A 456 -22.07 -17.90 -14.21
N ILE A 457 -21.06 -17.30 -13.55
CA ILE A 457 -20.04 -18.06 -12.82
C ILE A 457 -20.67 -18.79 -11.63
N HIS A 458 -21.68 -18.19 -10.97
CA HIS A 458 -22.40 -18.87 -9.90
C HIS A 458 -23.18 -20.10 -10.39
N ASN A 459 -23.93 -19.95 -11.48
CA ASN A 459 -24.80 -20.98 -12.04
C ASN A 459 -24.02 -22.11 -12.73
N HIS A 460 -22.80 -21.85 -13.18
CA HIS A 460 -21.85 -22.88 -13.62
C HIS A 460 -21.29 -23.72 -12.45
N GLY A 461 -21.44 -23.26 -11.19
CA GLY A 461 -21.10 -24.00 -9.96
C GLY A 461 -19.60 -24.12 -9.64
N GLN A 462 -18.74 -23.63 -10.52
CA GLN A 462 -17.28 -23.63 -10.45
C GLN A 462 -16.71 -22.53 -11.36
N SER A 463 -15.39 -22.35 -11.40
CA SER A 463 -14.71 -21.40 -12.29
C SER A 463 -15.14 -21.48 -13.75
N MET A 464 -15.15 -20.34 -14.44
CA MET A 464 -15.35 -20.28 -15.89
C MET A 464 -14.08 -19.81 -16.59
N THR A 465 -13.72 -20.46 -17.70
CA THR A 465 -12.71 -19.92 -18.62
C THR A 465 -13.27 -18.73 -19.38
N LEU A 466 -12.40 -17.84 -19.88
CA LEU A 466 -12.80 -16.76 -20.80
C LEU A 466 -13.69 -17.27 -21.94
N SER A 467 -13.31 -18.39 -22.57
CA SER A 467 -14.08 -18.99 -23.67
C SER A 467 -15.50 -19.41 -23.25
N LYS A 468 -15.68 -19.95 -22.03
CA LYS A 468 -17.02 -20.27 -21.50
C LYS A 468 -17.83 -19.00 -21.24
N LEU A 469 -17.21 -17.93 -20.75
CA LEU A 469 -17.89 -16.64 -20.53
C LEU A 469 -18.36 -16.03 -21.85
N VAL A 470 -17.48 -15.93 -22.86
CA VAL A 470 -17.83 -15.44 -24.21
C VAL A 470 -19.01 -16.24 -24.78
N THR A 471 -18.97 -17.58 -24.71
CA THR A 471 -20.07 -18.43 -25.19
C THR A 471 -21.37 -18.24 -24.39
N ALA A 472 -21.32 -18.16 -23.06
CA ALA A 472 -22.50 -18.01 -22.22
C ALA A 472 -23.16 -16.63 -22.33
N LEU A 473 -22.37 -15.60 -22.61
CA LEU A 473 -22.82 -14.22 -22.85
C LEU A 473 -23.28 -13.99 -24.30
N ASN A 474 -23.02 -14.93 -25.22
CA ASN A 474 -23.20 -14.78 -26.67
C ASN A 474 -22.39 -13.60 -27.27
N ILE A 475 -21.22 -13.30 -26.70
CA ILE A 475 -20.35 -12.22 -27.16
C ILE A 475 -19.73 -12.57 -28.51
N ILE A 476 -19.71 -11.60 -29.42
CA ILE A 476 -19.18 -11.74 -30.78
C ILE A 476 -17.67 -12.08 -30.71
N PRO A 477 -17.15 -13.04 -31.51
CA PRO A 477 -15.78 -13.54 -31.36
C PRO A 477 -14.66 -12.49 -31.42
N ASN A 478 -14.85 -11.36 -32.12
CA ASN A 478 -13.89 -10.24 -32.13
C ASN A 478 -13.85 -9.47 -30.79
N LYS A 479 -14.97 -9.41 -30.06
CA LYS A 479 -15.08 -8.76 -28.72
C LYS A 479 -14.68 -9.71 -27.57
N ALA A 480 -14.16 -10.89 -27.86
CA ALA A 480 -13.67 -11.85 -26.87
C ALA A 480 -12.45 -11.33 -26.09
N ASP A 481 -11.55 -10.57 -26.73
CA ASP A 481 -10.44 -9.91 -26.04
C ASP A 481 -10.94 -8.72 -25.21
N SER A 482 -11.92 -7.99 -25.71
CA SER A 482 -12.58 -6.90 -24.97
C SER A 482 -13.16 -7.39 -23.64
N LEU A 483 -13.76 -8.59 -23.61
CA LEU A 483 -14.19 -9.23 -22.37
C LEU A 483 -13.01 -9.60 -21.47
N ARG A 484 -11.89 -10.06 -22.03
CA ARG A 484 -10.66 -10.36 -21.27
C ARG A 484 -10.11 -9.11 -20.59
N ARG A 485 -10.10 -7.96 -21.27
CA ARG A 485 -9.63 -6.67 -20.76
C ARG A 485 -10.52 -6.18 -19.59
N LEU A 486 -11.84 -6.23 -19.77
CA LEU A 486 -12.82 -6.00 -18.69
C LEU A 486 -12.60 -6.95 -17.48
N MET A 487 -12.38 -8.24 -17.73
CA MET A 487 -12.16 -9.22 -16.66
C MET A 487 -10.77 -9.10 -15.98
N ARG A 488 -9.76 -8.52 -16.65
CA ARG A 488 -8.45 -8.21 -16.06
C ARG A 488 -8.56 -7.10 -15.01
N ILE A 489 -9.17 -5.96 -15.36
CA ILE A 489 -9.36 -4.88 -14.38
C ILE A 489 -10.21 -5.35 -13.20
N LEU A 490 -11.33 -6.05 -13.45
CA LEU A 490 -12.18 -6.58 -12.36
C LEU A 490 -11.52 -7.70 -11.52
N ALA A 491 -10.48 -8.36 -12.04
CA ALA A 491 -9.68 -9.31 -11.27
C ALA A 491 -8.56 -8.64 -10.46
N HIS A 492 -7.94 -7.60 -11.01
CA HIS A 492 -7.02 -6.71 -10.27
C HIS A 492 -7.76 -6.02 -9.11
N SER A 493 -8.93 -5.44 -9.40
CA SER A 493 -9.89 -4.87 -8.45
C SER A 493 -10.53 -5.89 -7.49
N GLY A 494 -10.13 -7.16 -7.45
CA GLY A 494 -10.59 -8.11 -6.43
C GLY A 494 -12.03 -8.65 -6.54
N PHE A 495 -12.80 -8.32 -7.59
CA PHE A 495 -14.14 -8.91 -7.80
C PHE A 495 -14.08 -10.35 -8.31
N PHE A 496 -13.04 -10.72 -9.07
CA PHE A 496 -12.85 -12.09 -9.54
C PHE A 496 -11.43 -12.58 -9.24
N ALA A 497 -11.29 -13.76 -8.64
CA ALA A 497 -9.96 -14.37 -8.54
C ALA A 497 -9.62 -15.01 -9.88
N LEU A 498 -8.47 -14.63 -10.44
CA LEU A 498 -7.94 -15.18 -11.69
C LEU A 498 -6.89 -16.26 -11.39
N GLN A 499 -7.07 -17.46 -11.94
CA GLN A 499 -6.06 -18.51 -11.94
C GLN A 499 -5.58 -18.80 -13.37
N GLN A 500 -4.26 -18.87 -13.55
CA GLN A 500 -3.63 -19.36 -14.77
C GLN A 500 -3.42 -20.88 -14.64
N ILE A 501 -4.07 -21.66 -15.51
CA ILE A 501 -4.00 -23.12 -15.52
C ILE A 501 -3.34 -23.61 -16.81
N THR A 502 -2.29 -24.44 -16.69
CA THR A 502 -1.72 -25.14 -17.84
C THR A 502 -2.59 -26.37 -18.15
N SER A 503 -3.21 -26.39 -19.33
CA SER A 503 -3.99 -27.54 -19.79
C SER A 503 -3.10 -28.69 -20.28
N GLU A 504 -3.69 -29.87 -20.53
CA GLU A 504 -2.99 -31.08 -21.00
C GLU A 504 -2.23 -30.87 -22.34
N ASN A 505 -2.65 -29.89 -23.14
CA ASN A 505 -2.00 -29.48 -24.40
C ASN A 505 -0.91 -28.41 -24.21
N TYR A 506 -0.50 -28.10 -22.97
CA TYR A 506 0.39 -26.99 -22.58
C TYR A 506 -0.15 -25.58 -22.86
N GLU A 507 -1.35 -25.41 -23.43
CA GLU A 507 -2.02 -24.11 -23.51
C GLU A 507 -2.31 -23.58 -22.09
N GLN A 508 -1.91 -22.33 -21.82
CA GLN A 508 -2.30 -21.61 -20.61
C GLN A 508 -3.73 -21.08 -20.77
N LYS A 509 -4.56 -21.25 -19.74
CA LYS A 509 -5.96 -20.85 -19.72
C LYS A 509 -6.28 -20.06 -18.46
N GLU A 510 -6.90 -18.92 -18.67
CA GLU A 510 -7.45 -18.05 -17.63
C GLU A 510 -8.77 -18.64 -17.11
N GLU A 511 -8.84 -18.94 -15.81
CA GLU A 511 -10.08 -19.29 -15.12
C GLU A 511 -10.44 -18.26 -14.05
N TYR A 512 -11.71 -17.83 -14.07
CA TYR A 512 -12.26 -16.78 -13.23
C TYR A 512 -13.20 -17.36 -12.16
N PHE A 513 -13.01 -16.97 -10.90
CA PHE A 513 -13.75 -17.43 -9.73
C PHE A 513 -14.42 -16.26 -8.98
N LEU A 514 -15.57 -16.49 -8.35
CA LEU A 514 -16.24 -15.48 -7.52
C LEU A 514 -15.52 -15.26 -6.18
N THR A 515 -15.10 -14.03 -5.91
CA THR A 515 -14.66 -13.58 -4.58
C THR A 515 -15.87 -13.27 -3.69
N PRO A 516 -15.69 -12.93 -2.39
CA PRO A 516 -16.79 -12.46 -1.55
C PRO A 516 -17.51 -11.24 -2.13
N ALA A 517 -16.79 -10.31 -2.79
CA ALA A 517 -17.36 -9.10 -3.38
C ALA A 517 -18.34 -9.41 -4.52
N SER A 518 -17.96 -10.23 -5.52
CA SER A 518 -18.87 -10.57 -6.62
C SER A 518 -20.02 -11.49 -6.20
N LYS A 519 -19.92 -12.22 -5.08
CA LYS A 519 -21.06 -12.96 -4.50
C LYS A 519 -22.19 -12.06 -4.00
N LEU A 520 -21.91 -10.81 -3.63
CA LEU A 520 -22.94 -9.82 -3.28
C LEU A 520 -23.68 -9.26 -4.51
N LEU A 521 -23.18 -9.49 -5.72
CA LEU A 521 -23.77 -8.98 -6.95
C LEU A 521 -24.77 -9.97 -7.59
N LEU A 522 -24.97 -11.13 -6.95
CA LEU A 522 -25.83 -12.21 -7.43
C LEU A 522 -27.31 -11.91 -7.26
N LYS A 523 -28.10 -12.18 -8.30
CA LYS A 523 -29.55 -11.86 -8.33
C LYS A 523 -30.39 -12.73 -7.36
N ASP A 524 -29.95 -13.96 -7.10
CA ASP A 524 -30.71 -14.97 -6.33
C ASP A 524 -30.16 -15.24 -4.90
N LYS A 525 -29.48 -14.25 -4.29
CA LYS A 525 -29.03 -14.33 -2.89
C LYS A 525 -29.92 -13.51 -1.93
N PRO A 526 -30.02 -13.89 -0.64
CA PRO A 526 -30.78 -13.14 0.36
C PRO A 526 -30.09 -11.84 0.81
N LEU A 527 -28.94 -11.50 0.23
CA LEU A 527 -28.14 -10.31 0.52
C LEU A 527 -27.56 -9.84 -0.82
N LYS A 528 -27.91 -8.64 -1.28
CA LYS A 528 -27.59 -8.15 -2.63
C LYS A 528 -27.13 -6.68 -2.60
N ALA A 529 -25.95 -6.41 -3.12
CA ALA A 529 -25.43 -5.05 -3.32
C ALA A 529 -25.76 -4.47 -4.72
N ALA A 530 -26.15 -5.32 -5.68
CA ALA A 530 -26.42 -4.90 -7.06
C ALA A 530 -27.53 -3.82 -7.21
N PRO A 531 -28.65 -3.84 -6.46
CA PRO A 531 -29.64 -2.75 -6.55
C PRO A 531 -29.10 -1.39 -6.08
N PHE A 532 -28.28 -1.38 -5.02
CA PHE A 532 -27.61 -0.18 -4.53
C PHE A 532 -26.60 0.36 -5.56
N MET A 533 -25.79 -0.53 -6.16
CA MET A 533 -24.91 -0.19 -7.29
C MET A 533 -25.70 0.40 -8.47
N ASN A 534 -26.83 -0.21 -8.85
CA ASN A 534 -27.69 0.27 -9.94
C ASN A 534 -28.32 1.64 -9.69
N LEU A 535 -28.60 2.00 -8.43
CA LEU A 535 -29.06 3.34 -8.06
C LEU A 535 -27.92 4.36 -8.22
N ILE A 536 -26.79 4.11 -7.54
CA ILE A 536 -25.65 5.05 -7.47
C ILE A 536 -25.02 5.32 -8.84
N LEU A 537 -25.03 4.31 -9.74
CA LEU A 537 -24.45 4.40 -11.08
C LEU A 537 -25.48 4.58 -12.20
N ASP A 538 -26.72 4.97 -11.89
CA ASP A 538 -27.65 5.49 -12.88
C ASP A 538 -27.27 6.96 -13.21
N PRO A 539 -27.26 7.39 -14.50
CA PRO A 539 -26.86 8.73 -14.91
C PRO A 539 -27.54 9.89 -14.16
N ILE A 540 -28.77 9.68 -13.67
CA ILE A 540 -29.50 10.66 -12.87
C ILE A 540 -28.81 11.02 -11.53
N LEU A 541 -27.94 10.14 -11.01
CA LEU A 541 -27.12 10.37 -9.82
C LEU A 541 -25.63 10.57 -10.14
N SER A 542 -25.05 9.89 -11.13
CA SER A 542 -23.62 10.04 -11.44
C SER A 542 -23.29 11.37 -12.14
N ASP A 543 -24.06 11.73 -13.16
CA ASP A 543 -23.74 12.84 -14.05
C ASP A 543 -23.68 14.22 -13.38
N PRO A 544 -24.53 14.54 -12.36
CA PRO A 544 -24.45 15.80 -11.63
C PRO A 544 -23.05 16.12 -11.07
N PHE A 545 -22.24 15.11 -10.73
CA PHE A 545 -20.89 15.32 -10.17
C PHE A 545 -19.92 15.96 -11.18
N HIS A 546 -20.20 15.87 -12.48
CA HIS A 546 -19.45 16.58 -13.52
C HIS A 546 -19.82 18.07 -13.66
N LEU A 547 -20.85 18.54 -12.92
CA LEU A 547 -21.32 19.93 -12.83
C LEU A 547 -20.98 20.60 -11.49
N MET A 548 -20.18 19.97 -10.62
CA MET A 548 -19.99 20.44 -9.24
C MET A 548 -19.38 21.84 -9.14
N SER A 549 -18.52 22.24 -10.06
CA SER A 549 -17.99 23.62 -10.15
C SER A 549 -19.09 24.66 -10.46
N THR A 550 -20.00 24.35 -11.39
CA THR A 550 -21.18 25.15 -11.71
C THR A 550 -22.10 25.32 -10.50
N TRP A 551 -22.30 24.24 -9.74
CA TRP A 551 -23.08 24.28 -8.49
C TRP A 551 -22.38 25.06 -7.36
N PHE A 552 -21.05 25.02 -7.29
CA PHE A 552 -20.30 25.90 -6.40
C PHE A 552 -20.45 27.39 -6.78
N GLN A 553 -20.78 27.70 -8.04
CA GLN A 553 -20.94 29.06 -8.58
C GLN A 553 -22.38 29.60 -8.57
N ASN A 554 -23.39 28.75 -8.45
CA ASN A 554 -24.81 29.13 -8.51
C ASN A 554 -25.50 29.15 -7.13
N ASP A 555 -26.77 29.55 -7.13
CA ASP A 555 -27.65 29.57 -5.97
C ASP A 555 -28.52 28.30 -5.82
N ASP A 556 -28.63 27.45 -6.86
CA ASP A 556 -29.36 26.16 -6.84
C ASP A 556 -28.98 25.35 -5.57
N PRO A 557 -29.92 24.96 -4.69
CA PRO A 557 -29.60 24.37 -3.39
C PRO A 557 -28.66 23.16 -3.46
N THR A 558 -28.98 22.17 -4.31
CA THR A 558 -28.21 20.94 -4.47
C THR A 558 -27.57 20.79 -5.85
N LEU A 559 -26.57 19.91 -5.91
CA LEU A 559 -25.94 19.50 -7.15
C LEU A 559 -26.93 18.74 -8.04
N PHE A 560 -27.76 17.91 -7.40
CA PHE A 560 -28.87 17.22 -8.05
C PHE A 560 -29.88 18.21 -8.68
N GLU A 561 -30.26 19.30 -7.98
CA GLU A 561 -31.13 20.35 -8.51
C GLU A 561 -30.49 21.14 -9.67
N THR A 562 -29.17 21.37 -9.62
CA THR A 562 -28.43 22.03 -10.72
C THR A 562 -28.56 21.26 -12.04
N ALA A 563 -28.57 19.93 -11.97
CA ALA A 563 -28.78 19.05 -13.11
C ALA A 563 -30.27 18.83 -13.46
N ASN A 564 -31.11 18.50 -12.46
CA ASN A 564 -32.47 17.96 -12.66
C ASN A 564 -33.59 18.99 -12.48
N ARG A 565 -33.30 20.20 -12.00
CA ARG A 565 -34.27 21.29 -11.74
C ARG A 565 -35.41 20.96 -10.76
N LYS A 566 -35.20 19.93 -9.93
CA LYS A 566 -36.08 19.44 -8.86
C LYS A 566 -35.26 18.82 -7.75
N THR A 567 -35.79 18.76 -6.53
CA THR A 567 -35.14 18.04 -5.43
C THR A 567 -35.05 16.54 -5.72
N PHE A 568 -34.15 15.82 -5.04
CA PHE A 568 -34.08 14.37 -5.15
C PHE A 568 -35.42 13.70 -4.79
N TRP A 569 -36.05 14.12 -3.69
CA TRP A 569 -37.34 13.58 -3.23
C TRP A 569 -38.50 13.88 -4.19
N ASP A 570 -38.55 15.06 -4.80
CA ASP A 570 -39.52 15.35 -5.88
C ASP A 570 -39.36 14.39 -7.06
N CYS A 571 -38.12 14.10 -7.46
CA CYS A 571 -37.83 13.13 -8.52
C CYS A 571 -38.19 11.70 -8.11
N VAL A 572 -37.88 11.26 -6.88
CA VAL A 572 -38.27 9.94 -6.36
C VAL A 572 -39.79 9.78 -6.29
N ALA A 573 -40.54 10.83 -5.91
CA ALA A 573 -41.99 10.80 -5.85
C ALA A 573 -42.67 10.83 -7.24
N GLN A 574 -42.06 11.52 -8.21
CA GLN A 574 -42.67 11.77 -9.53
C GLN A 574 -42.21 10.81 -10.64
N GLN A 575 -41.06 10.15 -10.49
CA GLN A 575 -40.47 9.28 -11.53
C GLN A 575 -40.49 7.80 -11.10
N PRO A 576 -41.36 6.94 -11.69
CA PRO A 576 -41.45 5.53 -11.29
C PRO A 576 -40.14 4.73 -11.39
N LYS A 577 -39.28 5.01 -12.39
CA LYS A 577 -37.97 4.36 -12.52
C LYS A 577 -37.08 4.64 -11.30
N LEU A 578 -36.94 5.92 -10.93
CA LEU A 578 -36.11 6.31 -9.78
C LEU A 578 -36.74 5.84 -8.46
N ASN A 579 -38.07 5.86 -8.35
CA ASN A 579 -38.80 5.30 -7.21
C ASN A 579 -38.45 3.83 -6.97
N THR A 580 -38.51 2.99 -8.00
CA THR A 580 -38.13 1.57 -7.92
C THR A 580 -36.64 1.40 -7.61
N LEU A 581 -35.74 2.09 -8.31
CA LEU A 581 -34.29 2.01 -8.03
C LEU A 581 -33.96 2.39 -6.58
N PHE A 582 -34.59 3.46 -6.06
CA PHE A 582 -34.39 3.91 -4.69
C PHE A 582 -34.87 2.89 -3.67
N TYR A 583 -36.13 2.43 -3.77
CA TYR A 583 -36.66 1.48 -2.78
C TYR A 583 -36.02 0.08 -2.89
N ASP A 584 -35.66 -0.40 -4.08
CA ASP A 584 -34.93 -1.67 -4.21
C ASP A 584 -33.55 -1.58 -3.55
N ALA A 585 -32.81 -0.49 -3.75
CA ALA A 585 -31.52 -0.23 -3.09
C ALA A 585 -31.65 -0.12 -1.56
N MET A 586 -32.61 0.68 -1.07
CA MET A 586 -32.85 0.86 0.36
C MET A 586 -33.34 -0.42 1.03
N ASN A 587 -34.14 -1.24 0.35
CA ASN A 587 -34.61 -2.52 0.88
C ASN A 587 -33.44 -3.51 1.02
N THR A 588 -32.60 -3.72 0.00
CA THR A 588 -31.51 -4.71 0.12
C THR A 588 -30.39 -4.29 1.06
N ASP A 589 -30.09 -2.99 1.18
CA ASP A 589 -29.26 -2.48 2.27
C ASP A 589 -29.90 -2.73 3.63
N SER A 590 -31.21 -2.45 3.77
CA SER A 590 -31.93 -2.69 5.03
C SER A 590 -31.99 -4.17 5.42
N GLU A 591 -32.06 -5.10 4.47
CA GLU A 591 -31.95 -6.55 4.74
C GLU A 591 -30.57 -6.91 5.29
N VAL A 592 -29.47 -6.42 4.69
CA VAL A 592 -28.11 -6.63 5.21
C VAL A 592 -27.98 -6.06 6.63
N ILE A 593 -28.40 -4.80 6.80
CA ILE A 593 -28.29 -4.08 8.06
C ILE A 593 -29.12 -4.72 9.18
N SER A 594 -30.38 -5.07 8.91
CA SER A 594 -31.25 -5.67 9.93
C SER A 594 -30.74 -7.04 10.38
N ASN A 595 -30.22 -7.86 9.47
CA ASN A 595 -29.68 -9.18 9.82
C ASN A 595 -28.51 -9.07 10.82
N VAL A 596 -27.58 -8.14 10.62
CA VAL A 596 -26.46 -7.93 11.55
C VAL A 596 -26.92 -7.27 12.85
N VAL A 597 -27.74 -6.23 12.79
CA VAL A 597 -28.27 -5.50 13.96
C VAL A 597 -29.09 -6.41 14.89
N ILE A 598 -29.93 -7.29 14.35
CA ILE A 598 -30.74 -8.25 15.12
C ILE A 598 -29.87 -9.35 15.76
N LYS A 599 -28.77 -9.74 15.11
CA LYS A 599 -27.89 -10.81 15.56
C LYS A 599 -26.90 -10.36 16.64
N ASP A 600 -26.17 -9.28 16.33
CA ASP A 600 -25.00 -8.82 17.07
C ASP A 600 -25.29 -7.62 18.00
N CYS A 601 -26.50 -7.06 17.95
CA CYS A 601 -26.98 -5.97 18.82
C CYS A 601 -28.41 -6.23 19.36
N LYS A 602 -28.79 -7.50 19.55
CA LYS A 602 -30.12 -7.90 20.06
C LYS A 602 -30.50 -7.25 21.39
N GLU A 603 -29.53 -7.01 22.26
CA GLU A 603 -29.72 -6.40 23.58
C GLU A 603 -30.24 -4.96 23.52
N VAL A 604 -30.13 -4.30 22.37
CA VAL A 604 -30.69 -2.97 22.13
C VAL A 604 -32.22 -3.01 22.16
N PHE A 605 -32.81 -4.09 21.63
CA PHE A 605 -34.26 -4.32 21.53
C PHE A 605 -34.85 -5.04 22.74
N MET A 606 -34.00 -5.69 23.57
CA MET A 606 -34.46 -6.43 24.74
C MET A 606 -35.19 -5.51 25.74
N GLY A 607 -36.42 -5.89 26.11
CA GLY A 607 -37.25 -5.19 27.10
C GLY A 607 -38.15 -4.09 26.54
N LEU A 608 -38.03 -3.75 25.25
CA LEU A 608 -39.01 -2.90 24.56
C LEU A 608 -40.36 -3.64 24.41
N LYS A 609 -41.46 -2.89 24.30
CA LYS A 609 -42.78 -3.40 23.88
C LYS A 609 -43.32 -2.68 22.65
N SER A 610 -42.76 -1.52 22.33
CA SER A 610 -43.10 -0.69 21.19
C SER A 610 -41.86 -0.02 20.60
N LEU A 611 -41.79 0.05 19.27
CA LEU A 611 -40.73 0.71 18.52
C LEU A 611 -41.32 1.43 17.30
N VAL A 612 -40.91 2.68 17.06
CA VAL A 612 -41.27 3.43 15.84
C VAL A 612 -40.04 3.54 14.93
N ASP A 613 -40.17 3.05 13.71
CA ASP A 613 -39.19 3.11 12.61
C ASP A 613 -39.49 4.37 11.78
N VAL A 614 -38.79 5.47 12.08
CA VAL A 614 -39.04 6.82 11.53
C VAL A 614 -38.28 6.99 10.22
N GLY A 615 -39.01 7.29 9.15
CA GLY A 615 -38.52 7.16 7.78
C GLY A 615 -38.32 5.70 7.37
N GLY A 616 -39.05 4.77 7.97
CA GLY A 616 -38.90 3.33 7.75
C GLY A 616 -39.28 2.84 6.34
N GLY A 617 -39.79 3.72 5.47
CA GLY A 617 -40.05 3.46 4.05
C GLY A 617 -41.03 2.31 3.83
N THR A 618 -40.58 1.24 3.18
CA THR A 618 -41.40 0.02 3.00
C THR A 618 -41.52 -0.83 4.26
N GLY A 619 -40.88 -0.43 5.36
CA GLY A 619 -40.88 -1.12 6.65
C GLY A 619 -39.91 -2.30 6.74
N ALA A 620 -38.85 -2.33 5.91
CA ALA A 620 -37.93 -3.48 5.83
C ALA A 620 -37.30 -3.83 7.20
N VAL A 621 -36.83 -2.83 7.95
CA VAL A 621 -36.20 -3.03 9.25
C VAL A 621 -37.24 -3.37 10.33
N ALA A 622 -38.34 -2.60 10.42
CA ALA A 622 -39.48 -2.93 11.28
C ALA A 622 -40.00 -4.36 11.09
N LYS A 623 -40.13 -4.85 9.85
CA LYS A 623 -40.53 -6.25 9.54
C LYS A 623 -39.54 -7.26 10.10
N ALA A 624 -38.24 -7.02 9.94
CA ALA A 624 -37.20 -7.90 10.45
C ALA A 624 -37.18 -7.90 12.00
N ILE A 625 -37.32 -6.75 12.64
CA ILE A 625 -37.41 -6.62 14.10
C ILE A 625 -38.64 -7.36 14.63
N ALA A 626 -39.83 -7.12 14.05
CA ALA A 626 -41.08 -7.78 14.46
C ALA A 626 -41.02 -9.31 14.28
N ALA A 627 -40.31 -9.81 13.25
CA ALA A 627 -40.11 -11.24 13.04
C ALA A 627 -39.11 -11.87 14.05
N ALA A 628 -38.12 -11.11 14.51
CA ALA A 628 -37.12 -11.56 15.49
C ALA A 628 -37.57 -11.39 16.95
N PHE A 629 -38.41 -10.40 17.22
CA PHE A 629 -38.90 -10.04 18.56
C PHE A 629 -40.43 -9.86 18.55
N PRO A 630 -41.22 -10.96 18.53
CA PRO A 630 -42.69 -10.89 18.37
C PRO A 630 -43.44 -10.15 19.49
N ASP A 631 -42.79 -9.89 20.63
CA ASP A 631 -43.33 -9.11 21.75
C ASP A 631 -43.22 -7.58 21.55
N ILE A 632 -42.54 -7.11 20.50
CA ILE A 632 -42.36 -5.68 20.18
C ILE A 632 -43.36 -5.27 19.08
N LYS A 633 -44.32 -4.41 19.41
CA LYS A 633 -45.16 -3.76 18.42
C LYS A 633 -44.34 -2.72 17.64
N CYS A 634 -44.19 -2.93 16.34
CA CYS A 634 -43.43 -2.05 15.46
C CYS A 634 -44.36 -1.14 14.65
N THR A 635 -44.07 0.16 14.62
CA THR A 635 -44.78 1.17 13.82
C THR A 635 -43.82 1.71 12.76
N VAL A 636 -44.14 1.54 11.48
CA VAL A 636 -43.44 2.21 10.38
C VAL A 636 -44.06 3.60 10.22
N PHE A 637 -43.28 4.64 10.43
CA PHE A 637 -43.74 6.03 10.38
C PHE A 637 -42.99 6.79 9.28
N ASP A 638 -43.73 7.26 8.28
CA ASP A 638 -43.17 7.90 7.07
C ASP A 638 -44.17 8.92 6.49
N LEU A 639 -43.80 9.62 5.42
CA LEU A 639 -44.70 10.52 4.71
C LEU A 639 -45.91 9.74 4.15
N PRO A 640 -47.15 10.27 4.22
CA PRO A 640 -48.36 9.53 3.87
C PRO A 640 -48.28 8.80 2.51
N HIS A 641 -47.81 9.49 1.47
CA HIS A 641 -47.72 8.96 0.10
C HIS A 641 -46.80 7.73 -0.06
N VAL A 642 -45.90 7.48 0.90
CA VAL A 642 -45.04 6.30 0.97
C VAL A 642 -45.80 5.10 1.55
N VAL A 643 -46.54 5.31 2.64
CA VAL A 643 -47.20 4.26 3.42
C VAL A 643 -48.65 3.99 3.04
N ASP A 644 -49.33 4.90 2.33
CA ASP A 644 -50.74 4.76 1.91
C ASP A 644 -51.01 3.47 1.11
N LYS A 645 -50.01 2.97 0.38
CA LYS A 645 -50.09 1.72 -0.40
C LYS A 645 -49.75 0.46 0.42
N LEU A 646 -49.28 0.63 1.65
CA LEU A 646 -48.83 -0.44 2.55
C LEU A 646 -49.84 -0.70 3.68
N GLN A 647 -50.73 0.25 3.96
CA GLN A 647 -51.88 0.07 4.86
C GLN A 647 -52.69 -1.17 4.43
N GLY A 648 -52.87 -2.12 5.35
CA GLY A 648 -53.60 -3.38 5.09
C GLY A 648 -52.77 -4.51 4.46
N THR A 649 -51.48 -4.31 4.18
CA THR A 649 -50.55 -5.40 3.77
C THR A 649 -50.04 -6.24 4.95
N THR A 650 -50.36 -5.82 6.18
CA THR A 650 -49.94 -6.39 7.46
C THR A 650 -50.75 -7.63 7.83
N THR A 651 -50.10 -8.79 7.96
CA THR A 651 -50.73 -10.07 8.32
C THR A 651 -50.74 -10.36 9.83
N THR A 652 -50.28 -9.42 10.67
CA THR A 652 -50.14 -9.58 12.12
C THR A 652 -50.43 -8.27 12.86
N ASP A 653 -50.96 -8.36 14.09
CA ASP A 653 -51.31 -7.21 14.94
C ASP A 653 -50.08 -6.45 15.52
N ILE A 654 -48.86 -6.94 15.24
CA ILE A 654 -47.59 -6.43 15.78
C ILE A 654 -46.85 -5.47 14.85
N LEU A 655 -47.35 -5.24 13.63
CA LEU A 655 -46.76 -4.29 12.68
C LEU A 655 -47.86 -3.36 12.15
N GLU A 656 -47.64 -2.05 12.22
CA GLU A 656 -48.55 -1.05 11.64
C GLU A 656 -47.79 0.00 10.80
N PHE A 657 -48.49 0.63 9.87
CA PHE A 657 -47.98 1.69 9.00
C PHE A 657 -48.76 2.98 9.26
N LEU A 658 -48.08 4.09 9.48
CA LEU A 658 -48.68 5.37 9.86
C LEU A 658 -48.06 6.54 9.09
N GLY A 659 -48.90 7.33 8.42
CA GLY A 659 -48.47 8.51 7.68
C GLY A 659 -48.37 9.76 8.57
N GLY A 660 -47.30 10.54 8.43
CA GLY A 660 -47.13 11.83 9.11
C GLY A 660 -45.83 12.54 8.74
N ASP A 661 -45.47 13.57 9.50
CA ASP A 661 -44.22 14.35 9.34
C ASP A 661 -43.42 14.34 10.65
N MET A 662 -42.16 13.87 10.58
CA MET A 662 -41.24 13.77 11.71
C MET A 662 -40.78 15.13 12.28
N PHE A 663 -40.97 16.24 11.57
CA PHE A 663 -40.76 17.59 12.09
C PHE A 663 -41.97 18.10 12.91
N GLU A 664 -43.17 17.62 12.60
CA GLU A 664 -44.40 17.97 13.32
C GLU A 664 -44.57 17.14 14.60
N ALA A 665 -44.61 15.82 14.49
CA ALA A 665 -44.76 14.91 15.63
C ALA A 665 -44.32 13.47 15.27
N ILE A 666 -43.73 12.76 16.24
CA ILE A 666 -43.40 11.33 16.11
C ILE A 666 -44.29 10.53 17.08
N PRO A 667 -44.88 9.39 16.68
CA PRO A 667 -45.71 8.55 17.54
C PRO A 667 -44.98 8.07 18.80
N SER A 668 -45.67 7.97 19.94
CA SER A 668 -45.03 7.56 21.20
C SER A 668 -44.77 6.06 21.28
N ALA A 669 -43.55 5.67 21.64
CA ALA A 669 -43.13 4.28 21.82
C ALA A 669 -41.91 4.17 22.75
N ASP A 670 -41.59 2.95 23.23
CA ASP A 670 -40.44 2.71 24.12
C ASP A 670 -39.10 3.01 23.43
N ALA A 671 -39.02 2.87 22.11
CA ALA A 671 -37.88 3.31 21.31
C ALA A 671 -38.29 3.99 20.00
N VAL A 672 -37.45 4.92 19.55
CA VAL A 672 -37.45 5.44 18.18
C VAL A 672 -36.20 4.95 17.45
N LEU A 673 -36.38 4.45 16.24
CA LEU A 673 -35.34 4.03 15.30
C LEU A 673 -35.27 5.03 14.14
N LEU A 674 -34.05 5.39 13.75
CA LEU A 674 -33.71 6.20 12.58
C LEU A 674 -32.62 5.44 11.80
N LYS A 675 -32.81 5.20 10.51
CA LYS A 675 -31.80 4.55 9.64
C LYS A 675 -31.72 5.27 8.29
N TRP A 676 -30.54 5.77 7.93
CA TRP A 676 -30.36 6.64 6.76
C TRP A 676 -31.34 7.81 6.78
N ILE A 677 -31.33 8.55 7.90
CA ILE A 677 -32.22 9.71 8.11
C ILE A 677 -31.41 10.94 8.49
N ILE A 678 -30.65 10.90 9.59
CA ILE A 678 -30.07 12.14 10.14
C ILE A 678 -28.97 12.70 9.23
N HIS A 679 -28.38 11.86 8.37
CA HIS A 679 -27.39 12.27 7.36
C HIS A 679 -27.95 13.11 6.20
N ASP A 680 -29.25 13.01 5.86
CA ASP A 680 -29.90 13.87 4.84
C ASP A 680 -29.96 15.35 5.28
N TRP A 681 -29.91 15.58 6.59
CA TRP A 681 -30.27 16.83 7.23
C TRP A 681 -29.06 17.55 7.85
N GLY A 682 -29.11 18.88 7.86
CA GLY A 682 -28.12 19.72 8.55
C GLY A 682 -28.33 19.71 10.06
N ASP A 683 -27.33 20.18 10.81
CA ASP A 683 -27.34 20.07 12.27
C ASP A 683 -28.58 20.74 12.92
N GLU A 684 -29.13 21.82 12.33
CA GLU A 684 -30.38 22.43 12.81
C GLU A 684 -31.61 21.54 12.60
N GLU A 685 -31.79 20.98 11.40
CA GLU A 685 -32.88 20.07 11.03
C GLU A 685 -32.79 18.76 11.82
N SER A 686 -31.61 18.18 11.90
CA SER A 686 -31.31 17.00 12.71
C SER A 686 -31.61 17.23 14.19
N VAL A 687 -31.30 18.40 14.75
CA VAL A 687 -31.68 18.76 16.14
C VAL A 687 -33.20 18.90 16.31
N LYS A 688 -33.94 19.36 15.29
CA LYS A 688 -35.42 19.40 15.31
C LYS A 688 -35.99 17.97 15.36
N ILE A 689 -35.53 17.08 14.47
CA ILE A 689 -35.93 15.66 14.43
C ILE A 689 -35.63 14.97 15.77
N LEU A 690 -34.39 15.07 16.27
CA LEU A 690 -33.98 14.43 17.53
C LEU A 690 -34.79 14.94 18.74
N LYS A 691 -35.23 16.20 18.74
CA LYS A 691 -36.15 16.72 19.76
C LYS A 691 -37.53 16.05 19.67
N ARG A 692 -38.07 15.79 18.48
CA ARG A 692 -39.30 14.99 18.31
C ARG A 692 -39.13 13.55 18.75
N CYS A 693 -37.99 12.92 18.45
CA CYS A 693 -37.68 11.57 18.94
C CYS A 693 -37.65 11.55 20.48
N LYS A 694 -37.13 12.62 21.12
CA LYS A 694 -37.12 12.78 22.58
C LYS A 694 -38.51 13.04 23.18
N GLU A 695 -39.40 13.71 22.45
CA GLU A 695 -40.80 13.92 22.83
C GLU A 695 -41.62 12.61 22.72
N ALA A 696 -41.23 11.70 21.83
CA ALA A 696 -41.91 10.42 21.60
C ALA A 696 -41.58 9.32 22.64
N ILE A 697 -40.39 9.33 23.24
CA ILE A 697 -39.94 8.24 24.12
C ILE A 697 -40.20 8.48 25.62
N PRO A 698 -40.33 7.41 26.43
CA PRO A 698 -40.26 7.49 27.89
C PRO A 698 -38.93 8.08 28.40
N SER A 699 -38.90 8.45 29.69
CA SER A 699 -37.61 8.72 30.35
C SER A 699 -36.78 7.43 30.50
N ARG A 700 -35.46 7.57 30.65
CA ARG A 700 -34.56 6.41 30.68
C ARG A 700 -34.83 5.46 31.84
N GLU A 701 -35.30 5.94 32.98
CA GLU A 701 -35.70 5.11 34.14
C GLU A 701 -36.87 4.17 33.79
N LYS A 702 -37.56 4.43 32.68
CA LYS A 702 -38.62 3.60 32.10
C LYS A 702 -38.18 2.85 30.83
N GLY A 703 -36.90 2.91 30.46
CA GLY A 703 -36.30 2.20 29.32
C GLY A 703 -36.26 2.97 27.98
N GLY A 704 -36.71 4.22 27.94
CA GLY A 704 -36.80 5.00 26.70
C GLY A 704 -35.44 5.30 26.04
N LYS A 705 -35.34 5.08 24.73
CA LYS A 705 -34.09 5.25 23.94
C LYS A 705 -34.31 5.68 22.49
N VAL A 706 -33.31 6.32 21.87
CA VAL A 706 -33.23 6.53 20.42
C VAL A 706 -32.07 5.72 19.84
N ILE A 707 -32.34 5.01 18.74
CA ILE A 707 -31.41 4.13 18.01
C ILE A 707 -31.19 4.77 16.63
N ILE A 708 -29.93 4.99 16.23
CA ILE A 708 -29.57 5.68 14.99
C ILE A 708 -28.55 4.85 14.21
N ILE A 709 -28.92 4.46 13.00
CA ILE A 709 -28.08 3.72 12.05
C ILE A 709 -27.78 4.65 10.85
N ASP A 710 -26.75 5.46 11.01
CA ASP A 710 -26.18 6.36 10.00
C ASP A 710 -24.64 6.19 9.99
N MET A 711 -23.90 6.84 9.09
CA MET A 711 -22.44 6.73 9.08
C MET A 711 -21.79 7.63 10.15
N VAL A 712 -20.59 7.24 10.60
CA VAL A 712 -19.71 8.10 11.40
C VAL A 712 -18.33 8.11 10.79
N ILE A 713 -17.84 9.29 10.44
CA ILE A 713 -16.49 9.48 9.90
C ILE A 713 -15.48 9.32 11.05
N GLU A 714 -14.44 8.51 10.84
CA GLU A 714 -13.40 8.24 11.85
C GLU A 714 -12.08 8.95 11.50
N GLU A 715 -12.02 10.25 11.80
CA GLU A 715 -11.00 11.21 11.32
C GLU A 715 -9.57 11.00 11.86
N ASN A 716 -9.34 10.00 12.72
CA ASN A 716 -8.08 9.78 13.43
C ASN A 716 -7.63 8.30 13.34
N LYS A 717 -7.15 7.88 12.17
CA LYS A 717 -6.72 6.50 11.87
C LYS A 717 -5.30 6.41 11.30
N LYS A 718 -4.76 5.19 11.29
CA LYS A 718 -3.47 4.84 10.65
C LYS A 718 -3.62 4.68 9.14
N GLU A 719 -2.48 4.64 8.46
CA GLU A 719 -2.33 4.36 7.02
C GLU A 719 -3.05 3.07 6.57
N ASP A 720 -3.10 2.04 7.42
CA ASP A 720 -3.76 0.73 7.19
C ASP A 720 -5.29 0.78 6.91
N ASP A 721 -5.92 1.96 6.82
CA ASP A 721 -7.37 2.15 6.67
C ASP A 721 -7.71 3.26 5.63
N LYS A 722 -6.84 3.49 4.63
CA LYS A 722 -7.06 4.50 3.56
C LYS A 722 -8.37 4.26 2.78
N GLU A 723 -8.50 3.08 2.16
CA GLU A 723 -9.70 2.62 1.42
C GLU A 723 -10.98 2.74 2.26
N THR A 724 -10.87 2.51 3.58
CA THR A 724 -11.96 2.66 4.54
C THR A 724 -12.46 4.10 4.64
N MET A 725 -11.55 5.07 4.76
CA MET A 725 -11.86 6.49 4.92
C MET A 725 -12.33 7.13 3.62
N GLU A 726 -11.73 6.75 2.48
CA GLU A 726 -12.00 7.31 1.16
C GLU A 726 -13.50 7.35 0.86
N LYS A 727 -14.18 6.20 0.90
CA LYS A 727 -15.63 6.17 0.67
C LYS A 727 -16.48 6.84 1.75
N GLN A 728 -15.99 7.06 2.98
CA GLN A 728 -16.75 7.87 3.95
C GLN A 728 -16.78 9.33 3.49
N LEU A 729 -15.67 9.80 2.90
CA LEU A 729 -15.59 11.12 2.28
C LEU A 729 -16.37 11.15 0.96
N CYS A 730 -16.33 10.12 0.12
CA CYS A 730 -17.16 10.08 -1.09
C CYS A 730 -18.67 10.05 -0.77
N PHE A 731 -19.09 9.31 0.26
CA PHE A 731 -20.48 9.30 0.73
C PHE A 731 -20.86 10.67 1.33
N ASP A 732 -19.96 11.35 2.04
CA ASP A 732 -20.18 12.72 2.49
C ASP A 732 -20.35 13.71 1.30
N ILE A 733 -19.49 13.63 0.28
CA ILE A 733 -19.64 14.42 -0.96
C ILE A 733 -20.94 14.05 -1.70
N MET A 734 -21.43 12.81 -1.60
CA MET A 734 -22.74 12.42 -2.11
C MET A 734 -23.88 13.06 -1.33
N MET A 735 -23.85 13.05 0.02
CA MET A 735 -24.84 13.75 0.84
C MET A 735 -24.85 15.26 0.54
N MET A 736 -23.67 15.85 0.34
CA MET A 736 -23.51 17.24 -0.10
C MET A 736 -24.17 17.52 -1.47
N GLY A 737 -24.10 16.56 -2.39
CA GLY A 737 -24.63 16.69 -3.75
C GLY A 737 -26.14 16.45 -3.85
N LEU A 738 -26.70 15.52 -3.07
CA LEU A 738 -28.11 15.17 -3.10
C LEU A 738 -28.98 16.03 -2.17
N PHE A 739 -28.43 16.52 -1.04
CA PHE A 739 -29.21 17.18 0.01
C PHE A 739 -28.56 18.49 0.47
N ASN A 740 -29.31 19.60 0.40
CA ASN A 740 -28.84 20.98 0.57
C ASN A 740 -28.00 21.17 1.85
N THR A 741 -28.40 20.50 2.92
CA THR A 741 -27.78 20.54 4.25
C THR A 741 -27.16 19.23 4.70
N GLY A 742 -27.32 18.14 3.94
CA GLY A 742 -26.97 16.79 4.34
C GLY A 742 -25.47 16.58 4.48
N LYS A 743 -25.08 15.73 5.43
CA LYS A 743 -23.69 15.47 5.84
C LYS A 743 -23.54 14.17 6.62
N GLU A 744 -22.48 13.45 6.30
CA GLU A 744 -21.92 12.47 7.22
C GLU A 744 -21.10 13.19 8.27
N ARG A 745 -21.08 12.64 9.50
CA ARG A 745 -20.61 13.37 10.69
C ARG A 745 -19.47 12.65 11.39
N SER A 746 -18.52 13.42 11.93
CA SER A 746 -17.52 12.89 12.86
C SER A 746 -18.11 12.56 14.23
N VAL A 747 -17.36 11.86 15.09
CA VAL A 747 -17.81 11.55 16.46
C VAL A 747 -18.09 12.82 17.26
N GLU A 748 -17.28 13.84 17.05
CA GLU A 748 -17.34 15.14 17.71
C GLU A 748 -18.57 15.94 17.24
N GLU A 749 -18.90 15.87 15.95
CA GLU A 749 -20.11 16.48 15.39
C GLU A 749 -21.39 15.77 15.87
N TRP A 750 -21.40 14.44 15.86
CA TRP A 750 -22.50 13.65 16.45
C TRP A 750 -22.68 13.97 17.94
N LYS A 751 -21.59 14.04 18.71
CA LYS A 751 -21.60 14.45 20.12
C LYS A 751 -22.22 15.83 20.32
N LYS A 752 -21.83 16.83 19.51
CA LYS A 752 -22.40 18.18 19.53
C LYS A 752 -23.91 18.12 19.25
N LEU A 753 -24.31 17.42 18.19
CA LEU A 753 -25.70 17.26 17.76
C LEU A 753 -26.60 16.71 18.87
N PHE A 754 -26.15 15.66 19.57
CA PHE A 754 -26.88 15.08 20.70
C PHE A 754 -27.03 16.06 21.86
N LEU A 755 -25.97 16.80 22.21
CA LEU A 755 -26.02 17.80 23.28
C LEU A 755 -26.99 18.96 22.95
N GLU A 756 -27.03 19.42 21.70
CA GLU A 756 -27.95 20.48 21.23
C GLU A 756 -29.41 20.00 21.08
N ALA A 757 -29.61 18.70 20.83
CA ALA A 757 -30.90 18.01 20.97
C ALA A 757 -31.29 17.73 22.44
N GLY A 758 -30.37 17.97 23.39
CA GLY A 758 -30.60 17.76 24.82
C GLY A 758 -30.45 16.31 25.30
N PHE A 759 -29.77 15.46 24.53
CA PHE A 759 -29.30 14.15 24.96
C PHE A 759 -27.92 14.32 25.61
N SER A 760 -27.88 14.22 26.93
CA SER A 760 -26.63 14.36 27.70
C SER A 760 -25.61 13.25 27.44
N HIS A 761 -26.05 12.09 26.93
CA HIS A 761 -25.22 10.91 26.75
C HIS A 761 -25.66 10.06 25.56
N PHE A 762 -24.69 9.38 24.97
CA PHE A 762 -24.82 8.52 23.81
C PHE A 762 -23.73 7.43 23.91
N ASN A 763 -24.06 6.20 23.55
CA ASN A 763 -23.06 5.19 23.23
C ASN A 763 -22.94 5.11 21.70
N ILE A 764 -21.73 4.88 21.19
CA ILE A 764 -21.54 4.58 19.78
C ILE A 764 -21.04 3.14 19.70
N ASN A 765 -21.99 2.21 19.53
CA ASN A 765 -21.77 0.78 19.37
C ASN A 765 -21.61 0.48 17.88
N PRO A 766 -20.42 0.12 17.39
CA PRO A 766 -20.27 -0.17 15.99
C PRO A 766 -20.60 -1.62 15.61
N VAL A 767 -21.33 -1.77 14.49
CA VAL A 767 -22.09 -2.98 14.08
C VAL A 767 -21.80 -3.41 12.64
N LEU A 768 -21.49 -2.46 11.74
CA LEU A 768 -21.42 -2.74 10.29
C LEU A 768 -20.00 -2.58 9.74
N GLY A 769 -19.86 -2.88 8.44
CA GLY A 769 -18.61 -3.32 7.85
C GLY A 769 -17.47 -2.32 7.79
N LEU A 770 -16.29 -2.85 7.45
CA LEU A 770 -14.92 -2.30 7.52
C LEU A 770 -14.08 -2.92 8.65
N ARG A 771 -13.25 -3.91 8.31
CA ARG A 771 -12.39 -4.62 9.28
C ARG A 771 -11.37 -3.70 9.98
N GLN A 772 -11.75 -3.25 11.17
CA GLN A 772 -11.68 -4.15 12.35
C GLN A 772 -12.14 -3.42 13.64
N LYS A 773 -12.31 -2.09 13.58
CA LYS A 773 -13.42 -1.37 14.24
C LYS A 773 -14.19 -0.95 13.00
N ARG A 774 -15.11 -1.82 12.60
CA ARG A 774 -16.48 -1.79 13.14
C ARG A 774 -17.01 -0.36 12.88
N GLY A 775 -17.87 -0.19 11.86
CA GLY A 775 -18.58 1.04 11.55
C GLY A 775 -19.76 1.28 12.50
N LYS A 776 -20.03 2.54 12.83
CA LYS A 776 -20.66 3.01 14.07
C LYS A 776 -22.18 3.22 14.04
N VAL A 777 -22.95 2.44 14.80
CA VAL A 777 -24.36 2.73 15.16
C VAL A 777 -24.36 3.53 16.47
N ILE A 778 -25.31 4.46 16.62
CA ILE A 778 -25.41 5.32 17.80
C ILE A 778 -26.67 4.94 18.60
N ILE A 779 -26.47 4.66 19.89
CA ILE A 779 -27.48 4.10 20.79
C ILE A 779 -27.49 4.95 22.05
N THR A 780 -28.55 5.73 22.26
CA THR A 780 -28.60 6.74 23.34
C THR A 780 -29.10 6.15 24.66
N ASP A 781 -28.19 5.86 25.59
CA ASP A 781 -28.50 5.12 26.84
C ASP A 781 -27.45 5.37 27.97
N MET A 782 -27.71 6.26 28.95
CA MET A 782 -26.85 6.52 30.14
C MET A 782 -27.58 7.37 31.24
N VAL A 783 -27.21 7.42 32.53
CA VAL A 783 -25.91 7.22 33.23
C VAL A 783 -25.97 6.15 34.38
N ILE A 784 -25.27 6.11 35.55
CA ILE A 784 -24.45 7.05 36.39
C ILE A 784 -23.34 6.30 37.19
N GLU A 785 -22.20 6.98 37.41
CA GLU A 785 -21.09 6.82 38.40
C GLU A 785 -20.17 5.56 38.57
N GLU A 786 -18.87 5.88 38.49
CA GLU A 786 -17.62 5.46 39.20
C GLU A 786 -17.03 4.02 39.33
N ASN A 787 -15.95 3.81 38.55
CA ASN A 787 -14.54 3.45 38.91
C ASN A 787 -14.12 2.14 39.68
N LYS A 788 -13.27 1.31 39.03
CA LYS A 788 -11.83 1.05 39.42
C LYS A 788 -11.05 0.09 38.47
N LYS A 789 -9.73 -0.08 38.72
CA LYS A 789 -8.70 -0.60 37.76
C LYS A 789 -7.91 -1.81 38.28
N LYS A 790 -7.26 -2.56 37.37
CA LYS A 790 -6.26 -3.61 37.65
C LYS A 790 -5.27 -3.72 36.48
N ASP A 791 -4.00 -3.97 36.76
CA ASP A 791 -2.90 -3.82 35.79
C ASP A 791 -2.46 -5.13 35.09
N ASP A 792 -1.81 -4.99 33.93
CA ASP A 792 -1.26 -6.10 33.13
C ASP A 792 0.22 -5.85 32.77
N LYS A 793 1.03 -6.92 32.81
CA LYS A 793 2.50 -6.84 32.89
C LYS A 793 3.15 -6.44 31.57
N GLU A 794 2.61 -6.91 30.44
CA GLU A 794 3.17 -6.68 29.10
C GLU A 794 3.12 -5.20 28.68
N THR A 795 2.21 -4.41 29.27
CA THR A 795 2.08 -2.97 29.04
C THR A 795 3.27 -2.18 29.60
N MET A 796 3.92 -2.66 30.65
CA MET A 796 4.98 -1.92 31.35
C MET A 796 6.34 -1.99 30.62
N GLU A 797 6.64 -3.05 29.87
CA GLU A 797 7.88 -3.12 29.06
C GLU A 797 7.84 -2.09 27.92
N ARG A 798 6.71 -2.02 27.21
CA ARG A 798 6.45 -1.07 26.10
C ARG A 798 6.71 0.38 26.50
N GLN A 799 6.18 0.80 27.66
CA GLN A 799 6.34 2.15 28.17
C GLN A 799 7.81 2.47 28.43
N LEU A 800 8.56 1.56 29.08
CA LEU A 800 9.97 1.77 29.42
C LEU A 800 10.87 1.90 28.18
N CYS A 801 10.63 1.10 27.13
CA CYS A 801 11.40 1.19 25.89
C CYS A 801 11.11 2.50 25.13
N PHE A 802 9.84 2.90 25.04
CA PHE A 802 9.44 4.18 24.46
C PHE A 802 10.04 5.37 25.25
N ASP A 803 10.03 5.29 26.59
CA ASP A 803 10.62 6.29 27.49
C ASP A 803 12.15 6.43 27.33
N MET A 804 12.85 5.39 26.87
CA MET A 804 14.27 5.51 26.51
C MET A 804 14.48 6.08 25.10
N MET A 805 13.63 5.73 24.13
CA MET A 805 13.68 6.34 22.79
C MET A 805 13.44 7.86 22.85
N MET A 806 12.39 8.29 23.54
CA MET A 806 12.02 9.70 23.64
C MET A 806 13.09 10.53 24.37
N MET A 807 13.82 9.94 25.33
CA MET A 807 14.96 10.57 25.99
C MET A 807 16.17 10.74 25.04
N GLY A 808 16.35 9.86 24.06
CA GLY A 808 17.39 9.97 23.04
C GLY A 808 17.09 11.02 21.95
N LEU A 809 15.81 11.30 21.71
CA LEU A 809 15.35 12.28 20.73
C LEU A 809 15.08 13.68 21.34
N PHE A 810 14.59 13.73 22.58
CA PHE A 810 14.15 14.97 23.24
C PHE A 810 14.68 15.06 24.68
N ASN A 811 15.39 16.15 24.98
CA ASN A 811 16.19 16.34 26.21
C ASN A 811 15.36 16.69 27.48
N THR A 812 14.13 16.19 27.59
CA THR A 812 13.12 16.65 28.57
C THR A 812 12.38 15.51 29.30
N GLY A 813 12.74 14.25 29.07
CA GLY A 813 12.02 13.05 29.54
C GLY A 813 12.04 12.80 31.06
N LYS A 814 11.39 13.65 31.86
CA LYS A 814 11.05 13.32 33.25
C LYS A 814 9.90 12.29 33.26
N GLU A 815 10.01 11.29 34.13
CA GLU A 815 8.90 10.38 34.43
C GLU A 815 7.90 11.08 35.36
N LEU A 816 6.61 11.11 34.99
CA LEU A 816 5.54 11.73 35.79
C LEU A 816 4.66 10.65 36.42
N SER A 817 4.63 10.61 37.75
CA SER A 817 3.67 9.79 38.48
C SER A 817 2.23 10.27 38.29
N VAL A 818 1.25 9.40 38.57
CA VAL A 818 -0.19 9.72 38.47
C VAL A 818 -0.56 10.95 39.32
N GLU A 819 0.04 11.10 40.50
CA GLU A 819 -0.13 12.24 41.40
C GLU A 819 0.59 13.51 40.90
N GLU A 820 1.67 13.40 40.13
CA GLU A 820 2.31 14.56 39.49
C GLU A 820 1.52 15.05 38.28
N TRP A 821 0.96 14.14 37.47
CA TRP A 821 -0.01 14.49 36.42
C TRP A 821 -1.22 15.23 37.00
N LYS A 822 -1.83 14.71 38.08
CA LYS A 822 -2.92 15.40 38.78
C LYS A 822 -2.52 16.80 39.27
N LYS A 823 -1.30 16.95 39.82
CA LYS A 823 -0.79 18.26 40.27
C LYS A 823 -0.57 19.24 39.11
N LEU A 824 -0.07 18.79 37.97
CA LEU A 824 0.09 19.62 36.77
C LEU A 824 -1.27 20.14 36.26
N PHE A 825 -2.29 19.27 36.17
CA PHE A 825 -3.64 19.70 35.78
C PHE A 825 -4.30 20.64 36.81
N LEU A 826 -4.09 20.42 38.11
CA LEU A 826 -4.56 21.32 39.17
C LEU A 826 -3.89 22.71 39.11
N VAL A 827 -2.59 22.77 38.83
CA VAL A 827 -1.86 24.05 38.63
C VAL A 827 -2.29 24.75 37.33
N ALA A 828 -2.68 23.99 36.31
CA ALA A 828 -3.31 24.51 35.08
C ALA A 828 -4.80 24.89 35.24
N GLY A 829 -5.35 24.89 36.46
CA GLY A 829 -6.69 25.39 36.76
C GLY A 829 -7.83 24.36 36.69
N TYR A 830 -7.55 23.09 36.37
CA TYR A 830 -8.58 22.05 36.30
C TYR A 830 -8.87 21.47 37.69
N SER A 831 -10.06 21.74 38.23
CA SER A 831 -10.42 21.43 39.62
C SER A 831 -10.76 19.96 39.91
N HIS A 832 -11.24 19.20 38.93
CA HIS A 832 -11.64 17.80 39.08
C HIS A 832 -11.18 16.94 37.90
N PHE A 833 -10.43 15.88 38.20
CA PHE A 833 -10.05 14.83 37.24
C PHE A 833 -9.99 13.48 37.96
N ASN A 834 -10.60 12.44 37.35
CA ASN A 834 -10.61 11.08 37.90
C ASN A 834 -10.11 10.09 36.83
N ILE A 835 -9.11 9.27 37.17
CA ILE A 835 -8.32 8.50 36.19
C ILE A 835 -8.75 7.04 36.18
N ASN A 836 -9.60 6.68 35.22
CA ASN A 836 -10.14 5.34 35.04
C ASN A 836 -9.29 4.43 34.11
N PRO A 837 -9.57 3.12 34.07
CA PRO A 837 -9.51 2.37 32.83
C PRO A 837 -10.75 2.71 31.99
N VAL A 838 -10.56 3.11 30.73
CA VAL A 838 -11.63 3.03 29.72
C VAL A 838 -11.07 2.22 28.56
N LEU A 839 -11.18 0.90 28.70
CA LEU A 839 -10.91 -0.08 27.65
C LEU A 839 -11.93 -1.21 27.78
N ASP A 840 -12.92 -1.23 26.90
CA ASP A 840 -13.61 -2.47 26.54
C ASP A 840 -14.08 -2.48 25.07
N SER A 841 -14.03 -3.68 24.47
CA SER A 841 -14.44 -4.14 23.13
C SER A 841 -13.96 -3.43 21.83
N GLY A 842 -13.47 -4.26 20.87
CA GLY A 842 -13.19 -3.93 19.46
C GLY A 842 -11.81 -3.32 19.15
N ARG A 843 -11.46 -3.17 17.85
CA ARG A 843 -10.15 -2.69 17.29
C ARG A 843 -9.29 -1.99 18.29
N SER A 844 -9.57 -0.79 18.80
CA SER A 844 -8.66 -0.07 19.71
C SER A 844 -8.01 -0.91 20.82
N CYS A 845 -8.60 -2.01 21.31
CA CYS A 845 -7.87 -3.01 22.11
C CYS A 845 -6.91 -3.88 21.26
N GLU A 846 -7.40 -4.55 20.21
CA GLU A 846 -6.63 -5.30 19.19
C GLU A 846 -5.63 -4.46 18.38
N LEU A 847 -5.82 -3.14 18.29
CA LEU A 847 -5.07 -2.15 17.51
C LEU A 847 -4.05 -1.47 18.42
N LEU A 848 -4.36 -1.23 19.70
CA LEU A 848 -3.31 -1.04 20.71
C LEU A 848 -2.52 -2.33 20.93
N GLN A 849 -3.09 -3.52 20.69
CA GLN A 849 -2.39 -4.79 20.75
C GLN A 849 -1.57 -5.09 19.48
N ALA A 850 -2.02 -4.66 18.29
CA ALA A 850 -1.26 -4.72 17.04
C ALA A 850 -0.21 -3.60 16.98
N GLN A 851 -0.55 -2.37 17.40
CA GLN A 851 0.41 -1.30 17.68
C GLN A 851 1.39 -1.72 18.77
N ALA A 852 0.98 -2.50 19.78
CA ALA A 852 1.90 -3.10 20.72
C ALA A 852 2.71 -4.25 20.14
N GLN A 853 2.22 -5.03 19.17
CA GLN A 853 3.02 -6.06 18.50
C GLN A 853 4.06 -5.41 17.57
N VAL A 854 3.65 -4.38 16.82
CA VAL A 854 4.54 -3.50 16.05
C VAL A 854 5.53 -2.81 16.99
N TYR A 855 5.10 -2.09 18.02
CA TYR A 855 5.99 -1.42 18.98
C TYR A 855 6.86 -2.39 19.79
N ASN A 856 6.39 -3.59 20.15
CA ASN A 856 7.25 -4.63 20.71
C ASN A 856 8.34 -4.98 19.68
N HIS A 857 8.00 -5.22 18.42
CA HIS A 857 8.97 -5.56 17.37
C HIS A 857 9.94 -4.40 17.07
N THR A 858 9.41 -3.20 16.85
CA THR A 858 10.12 -1.94 16.55
C THR A 858 10.93 -1.41 17.74
N PHE A 859 10.57 -1.69 18.99
CA PHE A 859 11.36 -1.29 20.17
C PHE A 859 12.16 -2.43 20.80
N ASN A 860 12.04 -3.67 20.34
CA ASN A 860 12.86 -4.79 20.83
C ASN A 860 14.37 -4.57 20.58
N PHE A 861 14.76 -3.78 19.58
CA PHE A 861 16.18 -3.40 19.42
C PHE A 861 16.68 -2.55 20.61
N ILE A 862 15.80 -1.80 21.30
CA ILE A 862 16.16 -1.02 22.49
C ILE A 862 16.52 -1.95 23.65
N ASN A 863 15.88 -3.12 23.77
CA ASN A 863 16.30 -4.15 24.73
C ASN A 863 17.72 -4.63 24.43
N SER A 864 18.06 -4.89 23.16
CA SER A 864 19.41 -5.26 22.74
C SER A 864 20.43 -4.14 22.99
N MET A 865 20.11 -2.88 22.68
CA MET A 865 21.02 -1.75 22.87
C MET A 865 21.17 -1.34 24.33
N ALA A 866 20.12 -1.49 25.16
CA ALA A 866 20.23 -1.35 26.61
C ALA A 866 21.14 -2.45 27.20
N LEU A 867 21.04 -3.67 26.68
CA LEU A 867 21.91 -4.78 27.10
C LEU A 867 23.37 -4.53 26.72
N LYS A 868 23.63 -4.09 25.49
CA LYS A 868 24.95 -3.65 25.03
C LYS A 868 25.53 -2.57 25.93
N CYS A 869 24.75 -1.51 26.18
CA CYS A 869 25.16 -0.39 27.03
C CYS A 869 25.47 -0.85 28.47
N ALA A 870 24.73 -1.81 29.03
CA ALA A 870 25.03 -2.37 30.35
C ALA A 870 26.34 -3.19 30.37
N VAL A 871 26.69 -3.87 29.28
CA VAL A 871 27.99 -4.55 29.09
C VAL A 871 29.12 -3.54 28.90
N GLU A 872 28.95 -2.55 28.02
CA GLU A 872 29.93 -1.47 27.78
C GLU A 872 30.22 -0.64 29.03
N LEU A 873 29.24 -0.50 29.94
CA LEU A 873 29.38 0.16 31.23
C LEU A 873 29.89 -0.76 32.36
N GLY A 874 30.02 -2.08 32.15
CA GLY A 874 30.45 -3.02 33.21
C GLY A 874 29.44 -3.16 34.36
N ILE A 875 28.14 -2.94 34.10
CA ILE A 875 27.08 -3.04 35.12
C ILE A 875 26.99 -4.45 35.75
N PRO A 876 27.08 -5.57 34.99
CA PRO A 876 27.10 -6.91 35.56
C PRO A 876 28.24 -7.08 36.58
N ASP A 877 29.45 -6.63 36.23
CA ASP A 877 30.66 -6.75 37.04
C ASP A 877 30.59 -5.89 38.31
N LEU A 878 30.08 -4.67 38.24
CA LEU A 878 29.89 -3.83 39.42
C LEU A 878 28.90 -4.44 40.41
N ILE A 879 27.77 -4.97 39.92
CA ILE A 879 26.78 -5.65 40.79
C ILE A 879 27.36 -6.97 41.35
N HIS A 880 28.17 -7.70 40.57
CA HIS A 880 28.88 -8.90 41.04
C HIS A 880 29.85 -8.58 42.19
N ASN A 881 30.78 -7.64 41.95
CA ASN A 881 31.88 -7.30 42.85
C ASN A 881 31.44 -6.59 44.15
N HIS A 882 30.23 -6.03 44.17
CA HIS A 882 29.61 -5.46 45.38
C HIS A 882 28.99 -6.52 46.32
N CYS A 883 28.81 -7.77 45.84
CA CYS A 883 28.35 -8.94 46.60
C CYS A 883 27.03 -8.81 47.39
N GLN A 884 26.27 -7.73 47.16
CA GLN A 884 25.00 -7.35 47.81
C GLN A 884 24.13 -6.58 46.81
N PRO A 885 22.81 -6.42 47.03
CA PRO A 885 21.96 -5.61 46.17
C PRO A 885 22.50 -4.18 46.02
N MET A 886 22.77 -3.75 44.78
CA MET A 886 23.34 -2.41 44.52
C MET A 886 22.21 -1.42 44.22
N THR A 887 21.96 -0.47 45.13
CA THR A 887 21.06 0.67 44.93
C THR A 887 21.47 1.53 43.73
N LEU A 888 20.54 2.25 43.09
CA LEU A 888 20.87 3.09 41.94
C LEU A 888 21.94 4.14 42.29
N SER A 889 21.85 4.78 43.45
CA SER A 889 22.84 5.78 43.88
C SER A 889 24.28 5.22 43.94
N LYS A 890 24.44 3.91 44.18
CA LYS A 890 25.74 3.22 44.16
C LYS A 890 26.20 2.95 42.74
N LEU A 891 25.30 2.49 41.85
CA LEU A 891 25.60 2.33 40.41
C LEU A 891 26.05 3.66 39.78
N VAL A 892 25.29 4.75 39.98
CA VAL A 892 25.62 6.09 39.47
C VAL A 892 27.01 6.53 39.91
N THR A 893 27.34 6.32 41.19
CA THR A 893 28.66 6.66 41.75
C THR A 893 29.78 5.80 41.18
N ALA A 894 29.61 4.46 41.16
CA ALA A 894 30.63 3.53 40.68
C ALA A 894 30.93 3.66 39.18
N LEU A 895 29.91 4.01 38.38
CA LEU A 895 30.02 4.27 36.95
C LEU A 895 30.50 5.69 36.60
N ASN A 896 30.71 6.57 37.60
CA ASN A 896 30.97 8.01 37.41
C ASN A 896 29.92 8.72 36.51
N ILE A 897 28.66 8.28 36.58
CA ILE A 897 27.57 8.87 35.79
C ILE A 897 27.24 10.26 36.36
N LEU A 898 27.21 11.27 35.48
CA LEU A 898 26.87 12.64 35.84
C LEU A 898 25.49 12.68 36.57
N PRO A 899 25.32 13.50 37.63
CA PRO A 899 24.08 13.48 38.41
C PRO A 899 22.79 13.71 37.62
N ASN A 900 22.85 14.52 36.54
CA ASN A 900 21.73 14.76 35.63
C ASN A 900 21.39 13.58 34.70
N LYS A 901 22.21 12.51 34.69
CA LYS A 901 21.98 11.25 33.96
C LYS A 901 21.64 10.07 34.88
N ALA A 902 21.52 10.30 36.19
CA ALA A 902 21.09 9.26 37.14
C ALA A 902 19.70 8.69 36.80
N ASP A 903 18.77 9.54 36.36
CA ASP A 903 17.43 9.12 35.95
C ASP A 903 17.44 8.32 34.65
N SER A 904 18.33 8.64 33.70
CA SER A 904 18.58 7.86 32.48
C SER A 904 19.05 6.45 32.82
N LEU A 905 19.97 6.30 33.78
CA LEU A 905 20.43 5.00 34.27
C LEU A 905 19.29 4.24 34.97
N ARG A 906 18.41 4.93 35.73
CA ARG A 906 17.22 4.30 36.34
C ARG A 906 16.28 3.71 35.28
N ARG A 907 16.09 4.39 34.14
CA ARG A 907 15.29 3.89 33.01
C ARG A 907 15.93 2.65 32.35
N LEU A 908 17.23 2.69 32.05
CA LEU A 908 17.98 1.55 31.51
C LEU A 908 17.90 0.32 32.43
N MET A 909 18.15 0.50 33.72
CA MET A 909 18.05 -0.59 34.69
C MET A 909 16.62 -1.08 34.94
N ARG A 910 15.57 -0.33 34.55
CA ARG A 910 14.18 -0.82 34.58
C ARG A 910 13.87 -1.71 33.40
N ILE A 911 14.31 -1.38 32.18
CA ILE A 911 14.18 -2.28 31.01
C ILE A 911 14.86 -3.62 31.33
N LEU A 912 16.12 -3.59 31.74
CA LEU A 912 16.91 -4.81 31.95
C LEU A 912 16.44 -5.64 33.15
N VAL A 913 15.70 -5.04 34.10
CA VAL A 913 14.94 -5.79 35.11
C VAL A 913 13.65 -6.39 34.52
N HIS A 914 12.92 -5.68 33.66
CA HIS A 914 11.70 -6.20 33.04
C HIS A 914 12.00 -7.42 32.15
N SER A 915 12.97 -7.29 31.25
CA SER A 915 13.38 -8.35 30.33
C SER A 915 14.17 -9.49 31.02
N GLY A 916 14.30 -9.44 32.36
CA GLY A 916 14.78 -10.55 33.18
C GLY A 916 16.30 -10.71 33.30
N PHE A 917 17.09 -9.76 32.79
CA PHE A 917 18.55 -9.78 32.96
C PHE A 917 18.95 -9.43 34.40
N PHE A 918 18.30 -8.47 35.04
CA PHE A 918 18.51 -8.16 36.46
C PHE A 918 17.23 -8.37 37.26
N ALA A 919 17.33 -8.42 38.58
CA ALA A 919 16.19 -8.37 39.48
C ALA A 919 16.38 -7.26 40.52
N ARG A 920 15.30 -6.91 41.22
CA ARG A 920 15.37 -6.03 42.40
C ARG A 920 15.21 -6.84 43.67
N GLN A 921 15.87 -6.39 44.73
CA GLN A 921 15.81 -6.96 46.07
C GLN A 921 15.88 -5.82 47.10
N LYS A 922 15.03 -5.86 48.14
CA LYS A 922 15.09 -4.89 49.25
C LYS A 922 16.44 -5.00 49.97
N THR A 923 17.00 -3.86 50.35
CA THR A 923 18.33 -3.73 50.96
C THR A 923 18.34 -3.88 52.48
N SER A 924 17.21 -3.59 53.15
CA SER A 924 16.95 -3.90 54.55
C SER A 924 15.45 -4.14 54.79
N GLU A 925 15.06 -4.46 56.03
CA GLU A 925 13.65 -4.63 56.41
C GLU A 925 12.89 -3.29 56.58
N ASN A 926 13.58 -2.15 56.58
CA ASN A 926 12.94 -0.84 56.67
C ASN A 926 12.30 -0.44 55.34
N GLU A 927 11.00 -0.17 55.34
CA GLU A 927 10.19 0.04 54.12
C GLU A 927 10.45 1.35 53.34
N GLN A 928 11.50 2.10 53.69
CA GLN A 928 11.82 3.41 53.10
C GLN A 928 13.15 3.45 52.31
N GLU A 929 13.92 2.35 52.24
CA GLU A 929 15.17 2.32 51.46
C GLU A 929 14.95 1.92 49.98
N GLU A 930 15.78 2.47 49.09
CA GLU A 930 15.71 2.21 47.63
C GLU A 930 16.08 0.75 47.32
N GLU A 931 15.26 0.06 46.51
CA GLU A 931 15.52 -1.33 46.12
C GLU A 931 16.85 -1.48 45.35
N GLY A 932 17.68 -2.45 45.75
CA GLY A 932 18.94 -2.74 45.10
C GLY A 932 18.80 -3.71 43.93
N TYR A 933 19.62 -3.52 42.89
CA TYR A 933 19.71 -4.43 41.75
C TYR A 933 20.61 -5.64 42.05
N VAL A 934 20.22 -6.81 41.56
CA VAL A 934 20.96 -8.09 41.67
C VAL A 934 20.97 -8.85 40.33
N LEU A 935 21.97 -9.72 40.15
CA LEU A 935 22.12 -10.52 38.92
C LEU A 935 21.17 -11.73 38.90
N THR A 936 20.46 -11.92 37.78
CA THR A 936 19.77 -13.19 37.46
C THR A 936 20.74 -14.14 36.75
N PRO A 937 20.36 -15.41 36.48
CA PRO A 937 21.18 -16.29 35.64
C PRO A 937 21.52 -15.72 34.26
N ALA A 938 20.74 -14.78 33.72
CA ALA A 938 21.00 -14.18 32.41
C ALA A 938 22.09 -13.09 32.46
N SER A 939 22.07 -12.14 33.41
CA SER A 939 23.19 -11.18 33.58
C SER A 939 24.44 -11.82 34.19
N LYS A 940 24.33 -12.98 34.85
CA LYS A 940 25.50 -13.79 35.20
C LYS A 940 26.28 -14.30 34.00
N LEU A 941 25.70 -14.38 32.81
CA LEU A 941 26.46 -14.66 31.58
C LEU A 941 27.09 -13.38 30.97
N LEU A 942 27.05 -12.24 31.65
CA LEU A 942 27.50 -10.95 31.10
C LEU A 942 28.60 -10.24 31.90
N PHE A 943 29.18 -10.88 32.93
CA PHE A 943 30.43 -10.38 33.52
C PHE A 943 31.58 -10.45 32.48
N VAL A 944 32.63 -9.65 32.67
CA VAL A 944 33.86 -9.66 31.87
C VAL A 944 35.06 -9.51 32.81
N LYS A 945 35.62 -10.66 33.25
CA LYS A 945 36.69 -10.70 34.26
C LYS A 945 38.07 -10.35 33.69
N GLY A 946 38.26 -9.09 33.32
CA GLY A 946 39.55 -8.53 32.89
C GLY A 946 40.49 -8.26 34.07
N GLY A 947 41.37 -9.21 34.41
CA GLY A 947 42.49 -8.99 35.34
C GLY A 947 42.78 -10.17 36.28
N HIS A 948 44.08 -10.42 36.51
CA HIS A 948 44.58 -11.56 37.30
C HIS A 948 43.98 -11.68 38.71
N VAL A 949 43.25 -12.76 38.95
CA VAL A 949 43.12 -13.43 40.26
C VAL A 949 43.18 -14.94 40.03
N HIS A 950 43.80 -15.65 40.97
CA HIS A 950 44.10 -17.08 40.90
C HIS A 950 42.86 -18.01 41.03
N ASP A 951 43.09 -19.24 40.55
CA ASP A 951 42.47 -20.53 40.83
C ASP A 951 41.02 -20.86 40.34
N ASP A 952 40.98 -21.96 39.58
CA ASP A 952 39.95 -23.01 39.37
C ASP A 952 38.51 -22.71 38.91
N ASP A 953 37.99 -21.48 38.90
CA ASP A 953 36.63 -21.19 38.39
C ASP A 953 36.64 -20.35 37.09
N GLN A 954 36.69 -21.03 35.94
CA GLN A 954 36.60 -20.39 34.61
C GLN A 954 35.22 -19.77 34.41
N THR A 955 35.17 -18.45 34.51
CA THR A 955 33.95 -17.66 34.53
C THR A 955 33.45 -17.43 33.09
N LEU A 956 32.48 -18.24 32.67
CA LEU A 956 31.90 -18.24 31.31
C LEU A 956 31.08 -16.98 31.00
N THR A 957 31.37 -16.31 29.89
CA THR A 957 30.69 -15.08 29.45
C THR A 957 30.11 -15.19 28.04
N ALA A 958 29.08 -14.40 27.77
CA ALA A 958 28.48 -14.15 26.47
C ALA A 958 28.56 -12.67 26.06
N SER A 959 29.26 -11.83 26.84
CA SER A 959 29.41 -10.40 26.54
C SER A 959 30.08 -10.12 25.18
N PRO A 960 31.11 -10.85 24.74
CA PRO A 960 31.65 -10.69 23.38
C PRO A 960 30.65 -11.02 22.27
N PHE A 961 29.72 -11.96 22.48
CA PHE A 961 28.63 -12.24 21.54
C PHE A 961 27.66 -11.06 21.43
N VAL A 962 27.26 -10.46 22.57
CA VAL A 962 26.45 -9.23 22.59
C VAL A 962 27.16 -8.08 21.87
N MET A 963 28.47 -7.94 22.06
CA MET A 963 29.28 -6.89 21.43
C MET A 963 29.52 -7.13 19.94
N PHE A 964 29.63 -8.38 19.49
CA PHE A 964 29.79 -8.75 18.08
C PHE A 964 28.50 -8.51 17.29
N ILE A 965 27.40 -9.16 17.68
CA ILE A 965 26.10 -9.05 16.99
C ILE A 965 25.58 -7.60 16.93
N LEU A 966 25.98 -6.76 17.89
CA LEU A 966 25.59 -5.35 17.97
C LEU A 966 26.74 -4.38 17.64
N ASP A 967 27.81 -4.83 16.97
CA ASP A 967 28.73 -3.92 16.27
C ASP A 967 28.05 -3.38 15.00
N PRO A 968 28.19 -2.07 14.68
CA PRO A 968 27.61 -1.49 13.47
C PRO A 968 27.91 -2.26 12.19
N MET A 969 29.08 -2.90 12.05
CA MET A 969 29.43 -3.67 10.85
C MET A 969 28.50 -4.86 10.59
N LEU A 970 27.85 -5.42 11.62
CA LEU A 970 26.93 -6.55 11.45
C LEU A 970 25.47 -6.13 11.41
N TYR A 971 25.05 -5.17 12.23
CA TYR A 971 23.63 -4.78 12.27
C TYR A 971 23.24 -3.72 11.22
N THR A 972 24.17 -2.89 10.72
CA THR A 972 23.85 -1.95 9.62
C THR A 972 23.54 -2.65 8.28
N PRO A 973 24.15 -3.80 7.90
CA PRO A 973 23.68 -4.64 6.80
C PRO A 973 22.17 -4.94 6.78
N PHE A 974 21.52 -5.11 7.94
CA PHE A 974 20.08 -5.36 8.01
C PHE A 974 19.23 -4.14 7.58
N HIS A 975 19.79 -2.94 7.58
CA HIS A 975 19.13 -1.75 7.01
C HIS A 975 19.08 -1.83 5.47
N LEU A 976 19.98 -2.61 4.87
CA LEU A 976 20.02 -2.93 3.45
C LEU A 976 19.31 -4.26 3.13
N MET A 977 18.49 -4.82 4.04
CA MET A 977 17.80 -6.10 3.80
C MET A 977 16.89 -6.06 2.55
N SER A 978 16.18 -4.96 2.31
CA SER A 978 15.43 -4.72 1.07
C SER A 978 16.37 -4.51 -0.14
N THR A 979 17.48 -3.79 0.06
CA THR A 979 18.52 -3.58 -0.94
C THR A 979 19.19 -4.90 -1.37
N TRP A 980 19.31 -5.87 -0.47
CA TRP A 980 19.81 -7.22 -0.74
C TRP A 980 18.76 -8.09 -1.46
N PHE A 981 17.51 -8.13 -0.99
CA PHE A 981 16.42 -8.96 -1.57
C PHE A 981 16.10 -8.75 -3.06
N GLN A 982 16.70 -7.74 -3.70
CA GLN A 982 16.48 -7.43 -5.11
C GLN A 982 17.81 -7.13 -5.84
N ASN A 983 18.95 -7.57 -5.30
CA ASN A 983 20.24 -7.64 -5.99
C ASN A 983 20.79 -9.09 -5.97
N ASP A 984 21.93 -9.32 -6.62
CA ASP A 984 22.51 -10.67 -6.79
C ASP A 984 23.64 -10.98 -5.78
N ASP A 985 23.78 -10.21 -4.69
CA ASP A 985 24.84 -10.44 -3.69
C ASP A 985 24.51 -11.67 -2.81
N PRO A 986 25.48 -12.51 -2.42
CA PRO A 986 25.20 -13.72 -1.64
C PRO A 986 24.65 -13.42 -0.23
N THR A 987 25.03 -12.29 0.37
CA THR A 987 24.61 -11.89 1.72
C THR A 987 24.35 -10.39 1.86
N MET A 988 23.50 -10.00 2.82
CA MET A 988 23.30 -8.59 3.21
C MET A 988 24.62 -7.90 3.61
N PHE A 989 25.57 -8.65 4.19
CA PHE A 989 26.87 -8.11 4.58
C PHE A 989 27.71 -7.74 3.34
N GLU A 990 27.66 -8.55 2.29
CA GLU A 990 28.30 -8.26 1.00
C GLU A 990 27.65 -7.06 0.31
N THR A 991 26.31 -6.93 0.34
CA THR A 991 25.62 -5.71 -0.13
C THR A 991 26.07 -4.44 0.59
N ALA A 992 26.40 -4.53 1.89
CA ALA A 992 26.84 -3.39 2.68
C ALA A 992 28.34 -3.07 2.54
N ASN A 993 29.19 -4.08 2.31
CA ASN A 993 30.66 -3.94 2.40
C ASN A 993 31.40 -4.26 1.08
N GLY A 994 30.72 -4.76 0.05
CA GLY A 994 31.27 -5.19 -1.23
C GLY A 994 32.17 -6.44 -1.18
N LYS A 995 32.20 -7.14 -0.04
CA LYS A 995 33.08 -8.28 0.29
C LYS A 995 32.45 -9.15 1.38
N SER A 996 32.84 -10.42 1.44
CA SER A 996 32.39 -11.34 2.49
C SER A 996 32.83 -10.88 3.90
N ILE A 997 32.13 -11.38 4.92
CA ILE A 997 32.51 -11.13 6.33
C ILE A 997 33.93 -11.63 6.62
N TRP A 998 34.33 -12.75 6.01
CA TRP A 998 35.65 -13.36 6.15
C TRP A 998 36.74 -12.49 5.50
N ASP A 999 36.51 -11.98 4.29
CA ASP A 999 37.41 -11.04 3.62
C ASP A 999 37.57 -9.74 4.42
N CYS A 1000 36.47 -9.21 4.96
CA CYS A 1000 36.49 -8.01 5.79
C CYS A 1000 37.22 -8.26 7.12
N ALA A 1001 37.01 -9.39 7.79
CA ALA A 1001 37.74 -9.75 8.99
C ALA A 1001 39.25 -9.92 8.71
N ALA A 1002 39.64 -10.56 7.61
CA ALA A 1002 41.03 -10.67 7.19
C ALA A 1002 41.71 -9.29 6.96
N GLN A 1003 40.94 -8.26 6.60
CA GLN A 1003 41.41 -6.91 6.30
C GLN A 1003 41.24 -5.90 7.46
N GLN A 1004 40.39 -6.18 8.45
CA GLN A 1004 40.02 -5.25 9.52
C GLN A 1004 40.27 -5.84 10.92
N PRO A 1005 41.38 -5.49 11.59
CA PRO A 1005 41.75 -6.06 12.89
C PRO A 1005 40.68 -5.92 13.99
N LYS A 1006 39.90 -4.84 14.01
CA LYS A 1006 38.80 -4.68 14.98
C LYS A 1006 37.71 -5.74 14.80
N LEU A 1007 37.27 -5.96 13.55
CA LEU A 1007 36.25 -6.97 13.24
C LEU A 1007 36.79 -8.39 13.50
N LYS A 1008 38.05 -8.65 13.12
CA LYS A 1008 38.74 -9.92 13.40
C LYS A 1008 38.73 -10.27 14.88
N ASN A 1009 39.15 -9.33 15.73
CA ASN A 1009 39.26 -9.57 17.17
C ASN A 1009 37.87 -9.83 17.78
N ILE A 1010 36.88 -8.96 17.54
CA ILE A 1010 35.54 -9.10 18.13
C ILE A 1010 34.84 -10.39 17.65
N LEU A 1011 35.03 -10.77 16.37
CA LEU A 1011 34.59 -12.06 15.84
C LEU A 1011 35.21 -13.24 16.59
N TYR A 1012 36.53 -13.23 16.82
CA TYR A 1012 37.23 -14.31 17.50
C TYR A 1012 36.93 -14.36 18.99
N ASP A 1013 36.78 -13.22 19.68
CA ASP A 1013 36.38 -13.15 21.09
C ASP A 1013 34.96 -13.71 21.28
N CYS A 1014 34.04 -13.38 20.36
CA CYS A 1014 32.69 -13.94 20.28
C CYS A 1014 32.72 -15.46 20.08
N MET A 1015 33.37 -15.94 19.02
CA MET A 1015 33.44 -17.37 18.71
C MET A 1015 34.17 -18.18 19.78
N THR A 1016 35.17 -17.60 20.45
CA THR A 1016 35.89 -18.20 21.58
C THR A 1016 34.96 -18.37 22.78
N THR A 1017 34.36 -17.29 23.26
CA THR A 1017 33.54 -17.32 24.50
C THR A 1017 32.24 -18.12 24.35
N ASP A 1018 31.59 -18.09 23.18
CA ASP A 1018 30.48 -18.99 22.87
C ASP A 1018 30.93 -20.47 22.83
N SER A 1019 32.13 -20.75 22.32
CA SER A 1019 32.69 -22.12 22.34
C SER A 1019 33.08 -22.59 23.74
N GLU A 1020 33.55 -21.70 24.63
CA GLU A 1020 33.76 -22.00 26.05
C GLU A 1020 32.42 -22.33 26.75
N LEU A 1021 31.38 -21.51 26.52
CA LEU A 1021 30.05 -21.75 27.06
C LEU A 1021 29.45 -23.07 26.55
N ILE A 1022 29.45 -23.31 25.24
CA ILE A 1022 28.92 -24.53 24.63
C ILE A 1022 29.74 -25.76 25.02
N SER A 1023 31.07 -25.69 25.04
CA SER A 1023 31.91 -26.82 25.45
C SER A 1023 31.65 -27.21 26.91
N SER A 1024 31.43 -26.25 27.82
CA SER A 1024 31.09 -26.56 29.21
C SER A 1024 29.80 -27.41 29.34
N VAL A 1025 28.82 -27.21 28.45
CA VAL A 1025 27.58 -27.99 28.40
C VAL A 1025 27.82 -29.33 27.72
N VAL A 1026 28.47 -29.35 26.54
CA VAL A 1026 28.69 -30.56 25.74
C VAL A 1026 29.62 -31.56 26.44
N ILE A 1027 30.67 -31.09 27.13
CA ILE A 1027 31.60 -31.93 27.91
C ILE A 1027 30.93 -32.50 29.16
N LYS A 1028 29.97 -31.78 29.74
CA LYS A 1028 29.28 -32.19 30.97
C LYS A 1028 28.11 -33.14 30.70
N ASP A 1029 27.20 -32.71 29.84
CA ASP A 1029 25.89 -33.31 29.61
C ASP A 1029 25.86 -34.21 28.36
N CYS A 1030 26.77 -34.00 27.39
CA CYS A 1030 26.85 -34.78 26.14
C CYS A 1030 28.09 -35.70 26.03
N LYS A 1031 28.93 -35.81 27.08
CA LYS A 1031 30.24 -36.51 27.09
C LYS A 1031 30.36 -37.85 26.37
N GLU A 1032 29.28 -38.62 26.29
CA GLU A 1032 29.25 -39.91 25.60
C GLU A 1032 29.54 -39.78 24.08
N VAL A 1033 29.40 -38.58 23.48
CA VAL A 1033 29.82 -38.33 22.08
C VAL A 1033 31.34 -38.50 21.90
N PHE A 1034 32.15 -38.15 22.89
CA PHE A 1034 33.62 -38.27 22.84
C PHE A 1034 34.13 -39.67 23.22
N LYS A 1035 33.24 -40.54 23.72
CA LYS A 1035 33.60 -41.87 24.21
C LYS A 1035 34.20 -42.76 23.12
N GLY A 1036 35.39 -43.31 23.40
CA GLY A 1036 36.09 -44.24 22.52
C GLY A 1036 36.96 -43.60 21.43
N LEU A 1037 36.97 -42.27 21.32
CA LEU A 1037 37.86 -41.55 20.42
C LEU A 1037 39.30 -41.56 20.96
N LYS A 1038 40.28 -41.50 20.05
CA LYS A 1038 41.71 -41.23 20.33
C LYS A 1038 42.17 -39.95 19.63
N SER A 1039 41.40 -39.49 18.64
CA SER A 1039 41.66 -38.30 17.84
C SER A 1039 40.35 -37.60 17.48
N LEU A 1040 40.36 -36.27 17.43
CA LEU A 1040 39.22 -35.44 17.03
C LEU A 1040 39.71 -34.19 16.28
N VAL A 1041 39.11 -33.90 15.12
CA VAL A 1041 39.39 -32.67 14.36
C VAL A 1041 38.26 -31.67 14.57
N ASP A 1042 38.61 -30.46 15.01
CA ASP A 1042 37.72 -29.31 15.25
C ASP A 1042 37.81 -28.37 14.03
N VAL A 1043 36.85 -28.49 13.12
CA VAL A 1043 36.87 -27.80 11.80
C VAL A 1043 36.26 -26.43 11.94
N GLY A 1044 36.99 -25.38 11.55
CA GLY A 1044 36.62 -23.99 11.84
C GLY A 1044 36.74 -23.64 13.32
N GLY A 1045 37.56 -24.38 14.08
CA GLY A 1045 37.73 -24.20 15.52
C GLY A 1045 38.41 -22.89 15.94
N GLY A 1046 38.90 -22.07 15.00
CA GLY A 1046 39.47 -20.75 15.25
C GLY A 1046 40.65 -20.77 16.23
N MET A 1047 40.49 -20.07 17.35
CA MET A 1047 41.48 -20.03 18.46
C MET A 1047 41.60 -21.37 19.21
N GLY A 1048 40.75 -22.35 18.88
CA GLY A 1048 40.77 -23.71 19.40
C GLY A 1048 40.08 -23.89 20.74
N ALA A 1049 39.13 -23.02 21.12
CA ALA A 1049 38.50 -23.06 22.44
C ALA A 1049 37.75 -24.39 22.72
N MET A 1050 36.97 -24.86 21.74
CA MET A 1050 36.27 -26.16 21.80
C MET A 1050 37.26 -27.32 21.91
N ALA A 1051 38.23 -27.42 20.98
CA ALA A 1051 39.32 -28.39 21.04
C ALA A 1051 40.15 -28.36 22.34
N ARG A 1052 40.47 -27.18 22.89
CA ARG A 1052 41.20 -27.01 24.16
C ARG A 1052 40.40 -27.57 25.34
N ALA A 1053 39.10 -27.27 25.41
CA ALA A 1053 38.22 -27.80 26.45
C ALA A 1053 38.09 -29.34 26.33
N ILE A 1054 37.91 -29.88 25.12
CA ILE A 1054 37.84 -31.33 24.88
C ILE A 1054 39.17 -32.01 25.24
N ALA A 1055 40.31 -31.48 24.80
CA ALA A 1055 41.65 -32.00 25.09
C ALA A 1055 41.97 -31.97 26.60
N SER A 1056 41.46 -30.98 27.34
CA SER A 1056 41.61 -30.90 28.80
C SER A 1056 40.70 -31.90 29.54
N ALA A 1057 39.44 -32.04 29.10
CA ALA A 1057 38.48 -32.97 29.71
C ALA A 1057 38.75 -34.44 29.36
N PHE A 1058 39.35 -34.71 28.20
CA PHE A 1058 39.66 -36.04 27.70
C PHE A 1058 41.13 -36.13 27.23
N PRO A 1059 42.14 -36.14 28.13
CA PRO A 1059 43.56 -36.09 27.75
C PRO A 1059 44.09 -37.24 26.87
N HIS A 1060 43.29 -38.28 26.66
CA HIS A 1060 43.58 -39.40 25.75
C HIS A 1060 43.14 -39.15 24.29
N ILE A 1061 42.40 -38.06 24.03
CA ILE A 1061 42.03 -37.62 22.69
C ILE A 1061 43.07 -36.60 22.24
N LYS A 1062 43.74 -36.88 21.11
CA LYS A 1062 44.53 -35.90 20.39
C LYS A 1062 43.60 -35.00 19.58
N CYS A 1063 43.47 -33.75 19.97
CA CYS A 1063 42.66 -32.78 19.23
C CYS A 1063 43.50 -32.06 18.17
N THR A 1064 42.89 -31.79 17.02
CA THR A 1064 43.50 -31.05 15.91
C THR A 1064 42.55 -29.93 15.50
N VAL A 1065 42.93 -28.67 15.72
CA VAL A 1065 42.15 -27.53 15.20
C VAL A 1065 42.52 -27.34 13.74
N PHE A 1066 41.52 -27.42 12.86
CA PHE A 1066 41.69 -27.31 11.42
C PHE A 1066 40.93 -26.11 10.88
N ASP A 1067 41.67 -25.12 10.40
CA ASP A 1067 41.15 -23.81 9.98
C ASP A 1067 42.04 -23.23 8.88
N LEU A 1068 41.66 -22.09 8.29
CA LEU A 1068 42.46 -21.41 7.28
C LEU A 1068 43.84 -21.00 7.87
N PRO A 1069 44.97 -21.18 7.15
CA PRO A 1069 46.31 -21.00 7.73
C PRO A 1069 46.50 -19.70 8.53
N HIS A 1070 46.07 -18.56 7.98
CA HIS A 1070 46.17 -17.24 8.60
C HIS A 1070 45.41 -17.04 9.93
N VAL A 1071 44.64 -18.04 10.36
CA VAL A 1071 43.97 -18.13 11.67
C VAL A 1071 44.84 -18.88 12.68
N VAL A 1072 45.53 -19.93 12.23
CA VAL A 1072 46.21 -20.94 13.07
C VAL A 1072 47.74 -20.90 13.04
N ASP A 1073 48.36 -20.28 12.03
CA ASP A 1073 49.83 -20.23 11.81
C ASP A 1073 50.65 -19.71 13.00
N ASN A 1074 50.02 -18.99 13.94
CA ASN A 1074 50.67 -18.40 15.12
C ASN A 1074 50.20 -19.03 16.44
N LEU A 1075 49.39 -20.08 16.42
CA LEU A 1075 48.83 -20.71 17.61
C LEU A 1075 49.70 -21.88 18.09
N GLN A 1076 50.05 -21.88 19.38
CA GLN A 1076 50.80 -22.97 20.00
C GLN A 1076 49.85 -24.02 20.60
N GLY A 1077 50.20 -25.27 20.34
CA GLY A 1077 49.53 -26.47 20.82
C GLY A 1077 50.03 -26.96 22.19
N THR A 1078 49.58 -28.15 22.56
CA THR A 1078 50.05 -28.94 23.72
C THR A 1078 50.29 -30.40 23.28
N ASP A 1079 50.81 -31.26 24.14
CA ASP A 1079 51.13 -32.66 23.81
C ASP A 1079 49.96 -33.46 23.20
N ASN A 1080 48.71 -33.03 23.45
CA ASN A 1080 47.48 -33.60 22.92
C ASN A 1080 46.59 -32.62 22.12
N LEU A 1081 47.11 -31.45 21.74
CA LEU A 1081 46.40 -30.47 20.92
C LEU A 1081 47.33 -29.88 19.86
N GLU A 1082 47.00 -30.00 18.58
CA GLU A 1082 47.73 -29.36 17.49
C GLU A 1082 46.85 -28.42 16.66
N PHE A 1083 47.50 -27.55 15.89
CA PHE A 1083 46.89 -26.56 15.02
C PHE A 1083 47.39 -26.80 13.58
N LEU A 1084 46.48 -26.87 12.61
CA LEU A 1084 46.82 -27.22 11.23
C LEU A 1084 46.05 -26.35 10.23
N GLY A 1085 46.79 -25.66 9.36
CA GLY A 1085 46.23 -24.80 8.32
C GLY A 1085 45.77 -25.60 7.09
N GLY A 1086 44.57 -25.31 6.59
CA GLY A 1086 44.05 -25.83 5.32
C GLY A 1086 42.64 -25.33 4.97
N ASP A 1087 42.05 -25.83 3.89
CA ASP A 1087 40.67 -25.51 3.48
C ASP A 1087 39.76 -26.74 3.63
N MET A 1088 38.71 -26.61 4.44
CA MET A 1088 37.67 -27.62 4.67
C MET A 1088 36.89 -28.02 3.41
N PHE A 1089 36.94 -27.20 2.36
CA PHE A 1089 36.38 -27.52 1.05
C PHE A 1089 37.33 -28.39 0.19
N GLU A 1090 38.62 -28.45 0.48
CA GLU A 1090 39.61 -29.24 -0.26
C GLU A 1090 39.90 -30.60 0.39
N ALA A 1091 40.14 -30.62 1.70
CA ALA A 1091 40.35 -31.83 2.50
C ALA A 1091 40.12 -31.55 3.99
N ILE A 1092 39.83 -32.59 4.79
CA ILE A 1092 39.82 -32.52 6.26
C ILE A 1092 40.80 -33.59 6.80
N PRO A 1093 41.66 -33.29 7.80
CA PRO A 1093 42.61 -34.24 8.37
C PRO A 1093 41.93 -35.48 8.96
N SER A 1094 42.60 -36.64 8.88
CA SER A 1094 42.00 -37.90 9.36
C SER A 1094 42.00 -38.04 10.89
N ALA A 1095 40.85 -38.38 11.47
CA ALA A 1095 40.67 -38.60 12.92
C ALA A 1095 39.45 -39.47 13.23
N ASP A 1096 39.33 -40.01 14.45
CA ASP A 1096 38.19 -40.83 14.86
C ASP A 1096 36.86 -40.04 14.89
N ALA A 1097 36.93 -38.72 15.04
CA ALA A 1097 35.78 -37.83 14.84
C ALA A 1097 36.13 -36.51 14.17
N VAL A 1098 35.16 -35.94 13.46
CA VAL A 1098 35.16 -34.53 13.03
C VAL A 1098 34.04 -33.79 13.78
N LEU A 1099 34.36 -32.62 14.31
CA LEU A 1099 33.44 -31.72 15.00
C LEU A 1099 33.16 -30.48 14.16
N LEU A 1100 31.87 -30.14 14.04
CA LEU A 1100 31.34 -29.01 13.29
C LEU A 1100 30.44 -28.18 14.22
N LYS A 1101 30.99 -27.14 14.84
CA LYS A 1101 30.24 -26.21 15.70
C LYS A 1101 29.90 -24.96 14.89
N TRP A 1102 28.61 -24.74 14.62
CA TRP A 1102 28.08 -23.65 13.79
C TRP A 1102 28.60 -23.63 12.32
N ILE A 1103 29.30 -24.66 11.84
CA ILE A 1103 29.86 -24.67 10.47
C ILE A 1103 28.78 -24.89 9.39
N ILE A 1104 27.76 -25.71 9.66
CA ILE A 1104 26.76 -26.06 8.65
C ILE A 1104 25.77 -24.92 8.39
N HIS A 1105 25.52 -24.05 9.38
CA HIS A 1105 24.62 -22.90 9.21
C HIS A 1105 25.21 -21.73 8.38
N ASP A 1106 26.54 -21.67 8.23
CA ASP A 1106 27.24 -20.60 7.49
C ASP A 1106 27.15 -20.76 5.96
N TRP A 1107 26.77 -21.96 5.47
CA TRP A 1107 26.87 -22.30 4.05
C TRP A 1107 25.60 -22.98 3.51
N GLY A 1108 25.18 -22.54 2.32
CA GLY A 1108 24.08 -23.18 1.59
C GLY A 1108 24.35 -24.64 1.22
N ASP A 1109 23.27 -25.41 1.06
CA ASP A 1109 23.22 -26.88 0.98
C ASP A 1109 24.35 -27.54 0.17
N GLU A 1110 24.71 -27.04 -1.01
CA GLU A 1110 25.76 -27.63 -1.84
C GLU A 1110 27.15 -27.59 -1.16
N LYS A 1111 27.51 -26.45 -0.56
CA LYS A 1111 28.75 -26.28 0.20
C LYS A 1111 28.75 -27.11 1.49
N SER A 1112 27.63 -27.12 2.21
CA SER A 1112 27.46 -27.94 3.42
C SER A 1112 27.53 -29.45 3.11
N VAL A 1113 26.98 -29.90 1.97
CA VAL A 1113 27.15 -31.27 1.46
C VAL A 1113 28.61 -31.54 1.04
N LYS A 1114 29.36 -30.55 0.53
CA LYS A 1114 30.80 -30.70 0.26
C LYS A 1114 31.59 -30.91 1.56
N ILE A 1115 31.35 -30.09 2.59
CA ILE A 1115 31.97 -30.23 3.92
C ILE A 1115 31.67 -31.60 4.51
N LEU A 1116 30.41 -32.06 4.48
CA LEU A 1116 30.02 -33.37 5.02
C LEU A 1116 30.63 -34.56 4.25
N LYS A 1117 30.95 -34.42 2.96
CA LYS A 1117 31.74 -35.43 2.22
C LYS A 1117 33.18 -35.48 2.73
N GLN A 1118 33.83 -34.33 2.90
CA GLN A 1118 35.18 -34.25 3.45
C GLN A 1118 35.24 -34.81 4.88
N CYS A 1119 34.23 -34.53 5.71
CA CYS A 1119 34.10 -35.11 7.05
C CYS A 1119 33.99 -36.65 7.01
N LYS A 1120 33.30 -37.21 6.00
CA LYS A 1120 33.17 -38.65 5.80
C LYS A 1120 34.49 -39.29 5.31
N GLU A 1121 35.29 -38.59 4.52
CA GLU A 1121 36.58 -39.07 4.03
C GLU A 1121 37.69 -38.93 5.10
N ALA A 1122 37.50 -38.04 6.08
CA ALA A 1122 38.37 -37.88 7.24
C ALA A 1122 38.20 -38.96 8.34
N ILE A 1123 37.01 -39.55 8.50
CA ILE A 1123 36.72 -40.47 9.62
C ILE A 1123 36.78 -41.96 9.24
N PRO A 1124 37.11 -42.86 10.18
CA PRO A 1124 36.92 -44.30 10.02
C PRO A 1124 35.45 -44.67 9.72
N SER A 1125 35.21 -45.93 9.35
CA SER A 1125 33.83 -46.43 9.22
C SER A 1125 33.06 -46.32 10.55
N ARG A 1126 31.74 -46.34 10.47
CA ARG A 1126 30.86 -46.29 11.65
C ARG A 1126 31.09 -47.52 12.54
N GLU A 1127 31.41 -48.65 11.91
CA GLU A 1127 31.73 -49.94 12.51
C GLU A 1127 33.08 -49.90 13.26
N GLU A 1128 34.04 -49.10 12.80
CA GLU A 1128 35.31 -48.81 13.48
C GLU A 1128 35.19 -47.72 14.56
N GLY A 1129 34.05 -47.03 14.62
CA GLY A 1129 33.71 -46.03 15.64
C GLY A 1129 33.72 -44.58 15.17
N GLY A 1130 33.88 -44.31 13.86
CA GLY A 1130 33.94 -42.97 13.28
C GLY A 1130 32.69 -42.12 13.53
N LYS A 1131 32.86 -40.81 13.82
CA LYS A 1131 31.75 -39.89 14.14
C LYS A 1131 31.87 -38.53 13.43
N VAL A 1132 30.73 -37.95 13.05
CA VAL A 1132 30.61 -36.49 12.85
C VAL A 1132 29.76 -35.95 13.99
N ILE A 1133 30.28 -34.95 14.72
CA ILE A 1133 29.60 -34.27 15.82
C ILE A 1133 29.20 -32.89 15.29
N ILE A 1134 27.90 -32.56 15.31
CA ILE A 1134 27.39 -31.29 14.77
C ILE A 1134 26.67 -30.54 15.91
N ILE A 1135 27.15 -29.33 16.23
CA ILE A 1135 26.58 -28.49 17.28
C ILE A 1135 25.96 -27.26 16.63
N ASP A 1136 24.63 -27.23 16.58
CA ASP A 1136 23.86 -26.26 15.79
C ASP A 1136 22.44 -26.01 16.38
N MET A 1137 21.71 -25.01 15.86
CA MET A 1137 20.38 -24.61 16.33
C MET A 1137 19.25 -25.32 15.56
N GLN A 1138 18.48 -26.18 16.24
CA GLN A 1138 17.41 -26.93 15.58
C GLN A 1138 16.03 -26.26 15.65
N LEU A 1139 15.45 -25.97 14.47
CA LEU A 1139 14.05 -25.55 14.31
C LEU A 1139 13.07 -26.73 14.48
N LYS A 1140 12.27 -26.71 15.55
CA LYS A 1140 11.28 -27.77 15.84
C LYS A 1140 9.98 -27.59 15.04
N LYS A 1141 9.71 -28.47 14.07
CA LYS A 1141 8.41 -28.55 13.36
C LYS A 1141 7.25 -28.86 14.32
N THR A 1142 6.41 -27.87 14.61
CA THR A 1142 5.22 -28.01 15.45
C THR A 1142 4.12 -28.84 14.77
N ARG A 1143 3.92 -30.09 15.23
CA ARG A 1143 2.75 -30.90 14.85
C ARG A 1143 1.45 -30.24 15.32
N LYS A 1144 0.38 -30.33 14.51
CA LYS A 1144 -0.96 -29.79 14.80
C LYS A 1144 -1.54 -30.30 16.14
N LYS A 1145 -1.40 -29.52 17.22
CA LYS A 1145 -2.30 -29.50 18.39
C LYS A 1145 -2.46 -28.07 18.91
N ARG A 1146 -3.66 -27.72 19.38
CA ARG A 1146 -3.98 -26.39 19.93
C ARG A 1146 -3.09 -26.07 21.14
N ILE A 1147 -2.35 -24.97 21.06
CA ILE A 1147 -1.88 -24.20 22.22
C ILE A 1147 -2.32 -22.74 21.97
N LYS A 1148 -3.08 -22.16 22.90
CA LYS A 1148 -3.35 -20.71 22.91
C LYS A 1148 -2.21 -20.00 23.65
N ARG A 1149 -1.77 -18.84 23.14
CA ARG A 1149 -0.86 -17.87 23.78
C ARG A 1149 0.54 -18.39 24.19
N GLN A 1150 1.50 -18.33 23.25
CA GLN A 1150 2.76 -17.57 23.39
C GLN A 1150 3.63 -17.76 22.14
N TRP A 1151 4.18 -16.68 21.59
CA TRP A 1151 5.28 -16.75 20.61
C TRP A 1151 6.58 -17.04 21.36
N ARG A 1152 6.86 -18.33 21.58
CA ARG A 1152 8.19 -18.82 21.98
C ARG A 1152 8.61 -19.89 20.98
N HIS A 1153 9.39 -19.49 19.98
CA HIS A 1153 10.15 -20.42 19.16
C HIS A 1153 11.11 -21.17 20.10
N SER A 1154 10.82 -22.44 20.35
CA SER A 1154 11.62 -23.29 21.23
C SER A 1154 12.86 -23.81 20.51
N TYR A 1155 13.77 -22.89 20.16
CA TYR A 1155 15.13 -23.22 19.75
C TYR A 1155 15.73 -24.20 20.77
N ALA A 1156 16.39 -25.23 20.28
CA ALA A 1156 17.25 -26.08 21.09
C ALA A 1156 18.62 -26.09 20.43
N LEU A 1157 19.65 -25.89 21.25
CA LEU A 1157 20.99 -26.33 20.92
C LEU A 1157 20.95 -27.87 20.86
N THR A 1158 21.36 -28.44 19.74
CA THR A 1158 21.43 -29.89 19.54
C THR A 1158 22.87 -30.28 19.24
N CYS A 1159 23.29 -31.42 19.79
CA CYS A 1159 24.59 -32.07 19.66
C CYS A 1159 24.37 -33.58 19.44
#